data_AF-A0A7Y2HVR5-F1
#
_entry.id   AF-A0A7Y2HVR5-F1
#
_cell.length_a   1.000
_cell.length_b   1.000
_cell.length_c   1.000
_cell.angle_alpha   90.00
_cell.angle_beta   90.00
_cell.angle_gamma   90.00
#
_symmetry.space_group_name_H-M   'P 1'
#
loop_
_entity.id
_entity.type
_entity.pdbx_description
1 polymer ?
#
loop_
_entity_poly.entity_id
_entity_poly.type
_entity_poly.pdbx_seq_one_letter_code
_entity_poly.pdbx_strand_id
1 'polypeptide(L)'
;MSWQRLIDELPEPLHERLRPLGECFGPRDDAGEFVLYWMHHAARGHENPALDTALEMATRCGCPVLVYQGLGGRHRFNADRHHAFILEGARDVAAELASRSVRHVFHLPVDPGAPSPLVDLARRACVVIAEEFPAPPFPAWTERLAARINRPVWCVDATCLVPMRTVGRFVERAFAFREKTQAAFDRRVAATMPEPPVTSPVWDGPLPFEPVDLETADIAECCAACDIDHTIGPVPHTRGGSRAGYARWDGFKADGLQRYARRRNDAAGDGVSRLSPYLHHGHVAPFRIARETHAIGGRGAEKFLDELFVWRELAHNLCFHRGDQIECLEVLPAWARETLAAHADDERSILHAWETLARGRTGDRLWDAAQRSLVRHGELHNNVRMTWAKAIPGWTASPEDALRLLIDLNHRFALDGSDPNSYGGLLWALGLFDRPFPPERPVTGTVRPRATTTHAERLDLDRYERRVDRPAGGATQRVAVIGAGIAGLAAGRTLADHGLAVTVYDKGRGVGGRTAHRRHDEEHDFDHGAQYFSARHPAFRRRVESWLGDGLVSEWDARVVHLGPEGVRDAKPSPRFVGVPDMTSVARHLAADLDVRRSTRVTELRSGVGGWTLDLEDAETDGPFDVVLVSAPAPQSATLLAPCHPELAARAADADLAPCWTIMLAFDRRLDVGFDAAFVETAGPLRWVARNASKPGRSSAETWTVHADHAWTRDHIEEARETVADRLTSAFFRTLGLTPRVPAVCIAHRWRHALVVRPLGVAAVYDPAAGVGVCGDWCLGPRVEAAFLSGVAAAGRVLGHAPDVVATDLFAEVAHPGSSPRR
;
A
#
# COMPACT_ATOMS: atom_id res chain seq x y z
N MET A 1 39.24 25.88 -11.15
CA MET A 1 38.16 26.68 -10.54
C MET A 1 37.61 25.90 -9.34
N SER A 2 37.51 26.50 -8.15
CA SER A 2 37.03 25.80 -6.94
C SER A 2 35.52 25.56 -7.00
N TRP A 3 35.02 24.57 -6.24
CA TRP A 3 33.58 24.31 -6.11
C TRP A 3 32.84 25.53 -5.53
N GLN A 4 33.41 26.20 -4.53
CA GLN A 4 32.83 27.41 -3.96
C GLN A 4 32.62 28.51 -5.02
N ARG A 5 33.64 28.74 -5.86
CA ARG A 5 33.53 29.75 -6.93
C ARG A 5 32.45 29.40 -7.96
N LEU A 6 32.27 28.11 -8.26
CA LEU A 6 31.18 27.66 -9.15
C LEU A 6 29.80 27.95 -8.54
N ILE A 7 29.64 27.76 -7.24
CA ILE A 7 28.41 28.08 -6.50
C ILE A 7 28.18 29.60 -6.49
N ASP A 8 29.19 30.40 -6.13
CA ASP A 8 29.08 31.86 -5.99
C ASP A 8 28.71 32.56 -7.31
N GLU A 9 29.08 31.95 -8.44
CA GLU A 9 28.80 32.48 -9.77
C GLU A 9 27.46 31.98 -10.36
N LEU A 10 26.69 31.12 -9.65
CA LEU A 10 25.36 30.70 -10.10
C LEU A 10 24.39 31.90 -10.14
N PRO A 11 23.41 31.92 -11.05
CA PRO A 11 22.33 32.91 -11.03
C PRO A 11 21.63 32.97 -9.66
N GLU A 12 21.30 34.17 -9.17
CA GLU A 12 20.70 34.38 -7.83
C GLU A 12 19.54 33.40 -7.53
N PRO A 13 18.55 33.17 -8.44
CA PRO A 13 17.43 32.27 -8.17
C PRO A 13 17.83 30.80 -7.91
N LEU A 14 18.99 30.37 -8.43
CA LEU A 14 19.53 29.02 -8.21
C LEU A 14 20.45 28.99 -6.99
N HIS A 15 21.33 30.00 -6.86
CA HIS A 15 22.27 30.12 -5.76
C HIS A 15 21.58 30.10 -4.39
N GLU A 16 20.49 30.85 -4.23
CA GLU A 16 19.77 30.94 -2.94
C GLU A 16 19.09 29.63 -2.51
N ARG A 17 18.85 28.71 -3.47
CA ARG A 17 18.16 27.42 -3.27
C ARG A 17 19.12 26.28 -2.99
N LEU A 18 20.38 26.44 -3.39
CA LEU A 18 21.39 25.41 -3.30
C LEU A 18 21.93 25.32 -1.87
N ARG A 19 22.07 24.10 -1.36
CA ARG A 19 22.74 23.75 -0.10
C ARG A 19 23.74 22.62 -0.34
N PRO A 20 25.07 22.86 -0.22
CA PRO A 20 26.05 21.80 -0.30
C PRO A 20 25.97 20.88 0.93
N LEU A 21 26.15 19.57 0.74
CA LEU A 21 26.31 18.59 1.81
C LEU A 21 27.80 18.29 2.06
N GLY A 22 28.21 18.31 3.34
CA GLY A 22 29.58 18.03 3.76
C GLY A 22 30.61 19.12 3.42
N GLU A 23 31.87 18.90 3.81
CA GLU A 23 33.00 19.77 3.48
C GLU A 23 33.41 19.59 2.01
N CYS A 24 32.72 20.27 1.10
CA CYS A 24 33.08 20.30 -0.32
C CYS A 24 34.32 21.19 -0.58
N PHE A 25 35.48 20.82 -0.05
CA PHE A 25 36.71 21.63 -0.15
C PHE A 25 37.95 20.87 -0.66
N GLY A 26 37.77 19.77 -1.40
CA GLY A 26 38.86 19.15 -2.16
C GLY A 26 39.17 19.89 -3.47
N PRO A 27 40.38 19.72 -4.05
CA PRO A 27 40.66 20.20 -5.40
C PRO A 27 39.67 19.58 -6.40
N ARG A 28 39.24 20.38 -7.39
CA ARG A 28 38.38 19.89 -8.48
C ARG A 28 39.20 18.90 -9.31
N ASP A 29 38.90 17.61 -9.17
CA ASP A 29 39.29 16.56 -10.11
C ASP A 29 38.24 16.53 -11.23
N ASP A 30 38.64 16.89 -12.44
CA ASP A 30 37.79 17.04 -13.63
C ASP A 30 37.47 15.70 -14.32
N ALA A 31 37.90 14.57 -13.77
CA ALA A 31 37.67 13.22 -14.30
C ALA A 31 36.23 12.67 -14.21
N GLY A 32 35.20 13.51 -14.04
CA GLY A 32 33.80 13.07 -14.03
C GLY A 32 33.20 13.00 -15.43
N GLU A 33 32.32 12.03 -15.69
CA GLU A 33 31.73 11.79 -17.02
C GLU A 33 30.53 12.69 -17.33
N PHE A 34 29.81 13.15 -16.29
CA PHE A 34 28.57 13.93 -16.40
C PHE A 34 28.26 14.67 -15.08
N VAL A 35 27.38 15.66 -15.13
CA VAL A 35 26.62 16.11 -13.96
C VAL A 35 25.44 15.17 -13.76
N LEU A 36 25.32 14.61 -12.55
CA LEU A 36 24.20 13.72 -12.22
C LEU A 36 23.10 14.51 -11.53
N TYR A 37 21.90 14.54 -12.10
CA TYR A 37 20.71 14.98 -11.39
C TYR A 37 19.94 13.76 -10.88
N TRP A 38 19.90 13.59 -9.55
CA TRP A 38 19.03 12.64 -8.89
C TRP A 38 17.66 13.27 -8.64
N MET A 39 16.71 12.95 -9.52
CA MET A 39 15.33 13.42 -9.48
C MET A 39 14.45 12.50 -8.63
N HIS A 40 13.57 13.07 -7.80
CA HIS A 40 12.62 12.28 -7.00
C HIS A 40 11.25 12.92 -6.73
N HIS A 41 11.14 14.21 -6.40
CA HIS A 41 9.90 14.91 -6.02
C HIS A 41 9.64 16.17 -6.84
N ALA A 42 10.60 16.68 -7.61
CA ALA A 42 10.40 17.70 -8.61
C ALA A 42 10.39 17.01 -9.97
N ALA A 43 9.47 16.05 -10.13
CA ALA A 43 9.35 15.22 -11.32
C ALA A 43 8.69 15.99 -12.47
N ARG A 44 9.48 16.90 -13.05
CA ARG A 44 9.14 17.74 -14.22
C ARG A 44 10.42 18.24 -14.90
N GLY A 45 10.34 18.47 -16.20
CA GLY A 45 11.40 19.03 -17.05
C GLY A 45 11.35 20.54 -17.25
N HIS A 46 10.46 21.27 -16.55
CA HIS A 46 10.24 22.71 -16.67
C HIS A 46 10.10 23.36 -15.29
N GLU A 47 10.44 24.65 -15.16
CA GLU A 47 10.48 25.40 -13.88
C GLU A 47 11.02 24.55 -12.71
N ASN A 48 12.19 23.94 -12.92
CA ASN A 48 12.79 22.98 -12.00
C ASN A 48 14.20 23.43 -11.61
N PRO A 49 14.35 24.18 -10.50
CA PRO A 49 15.64 24.75 -10.12
C PRO A 49 16.75 23.70 -9.91
N ALA A 50 16.41 22.45 -9.58
CA ALA A 50 17.39 21.37 -9.46
C ALA A 50 17.92 20.94 -10.84
N LEU A 51 17.03 20.76 -11.82
CA LEU A 51 17.43 20.54 -13.22
C LEU A 51 18.22 21.72 -13.78
N ASP A 52 17.76 22.94 -13.53
CA ASP A 52 18.40 24.17 -14.04
C ASP A 52 19.80 24.35 -13.44
N THR A 53 19.98 23.99 -12.15
CA THR A 53 21.30 23.92 -11.50
C THR A 53 22.18 22.87 -12.17
N ALA A 54 21.65 21.68 -12.48
CA ALA A 54 22.42 20.62 -13.14
C ALA A 54 22.90 21.05 -14.54
N LEU A 55 22.04 21.74 -15.30
CA LEU A 55 22.36 22.26 -16.63
C LEU A 55 23.42 23.36 -16.57
N GLU A 56 23.27 24.33 -15.68
CA GLU A 56 24.27 25.39 -15.48
C GLU A 56 25.63 24.82 -15.08
N MET A 57 25.63 23.79 -14.23
CA MET A 57 26.84 23.09 -13.84
C MET A 57 27.47 22.29 -14.96
N ALA A 58 26.68 21.62 -15.80
CA ALA A 58 27.16 20.92 -16.97
C ALA A 58 27.88 21.87 -17.95
N THR A 59 27.29 23.04 -18.23
CA THR A 59 27.92 24.08 -19.06
C THR A 59 29.27 24.53 -18.48
N ARG A 60 29.35 24.76 -17.16
CA ARG A 60 30.59 25.22 -16.49
C ARG A 60 31.63 24.11 -16.31
N CYS A 61 31.19 22.86 -16.21
CA CYS A 61 32.06 21.71 -16.12
C CYS A 61 32.53 21.22 -17.48
N GLY A 62 31.85 21.58 -18.57
CA GLY A 62 32.14 21.10 -19.92
C GLY A 62 31.78 19.62 -20.12
N CYS A 63 30.78 19.13 -19.39
CA CYS A 63 30.34 17.73 -19.44
C CYS A 63 28.81 17.64 -19.61
N PRO A 64 28.26 16.50 -20.03
CA PRO A 64 26.82 16.33 -20.21
C PRO A 64 26.03 16.20 -18.90
N VAL A 65 24.70 16.30 -18.96
CA VAL A 65 23.80 15.96 -17.84
C VAL A 65 23.22 14.57 -18.03
N LEU A 66 23.20 13.79 -16.94
CA LEU A 66 22.41 12.57 -16.83
C LEU A 66 21.35 12.79 -15.72
N VAL A 67 20.08 12.58 -16.06
CA VAL A 67 19.00 12.57 -15.05
C VAL A 67 18.69 11.14 -14.67
N TYR A 68 18.93 10.81 -13.40
CA TYR A 68 18.57 9.52 -12.82
C TYR A 68 17.31 9.68 -11.95
N GLN A 69 16.32 8.84 -12.20
CA GLN A 69 15.15 8.69 -11.35
C GLN A 69 15.04 7.22 -10.94
N GLY A 70 14.82 6.98 -9.65
CA GLY A 70 14.68 5.63 -9.11
C GLY A 70 13.45 5.52 -8.25
N LEU A 71 12.66 4.48 -8.48
CA LEU A 71 11.51 4.13 -7.65
C LEU A 71 11.74 2.74 -7.10
N GLY A 72 12.35 2.67 -5.93
CA GLY A 72 12.70 1.43 -5.26
C GLY A 72 13.20 1.68 -3.85
N GLY A 73 13.81 0.68 -3.23
CA GLY A 73 14.24 0.77 -1.84
C GLY A 73 13.11 0.48 -0.85
N ARG A 74 13.46 0.45 0.43
CA ARG A 74 12.58 0.03 1.53
C ARG A 74 11.69 1.18 2.06
N HIS A 75 11.04 1.93 1.17
CA HIS A 75 10.08 2.93 1.60
C HIS A 75 8.83 2.24 2.20
N ARG A 76 8.40 2.68 3.40
CA ARG A 76 7.43 1.96 4.26
C ARG A 76 6.02 1.82 3.66
N PHE A 77 5.71 2.66 2.68
CA PHE A 77 4.36 2.81 2.11
C PHE A 77 4.32 2.45 0.62
N ASN A 78 5.30 1.70 0.12
CA ASN A 78 5.28 1.21 -1.26
C ASN A 78 4.01 0.39 -1.53
N ALA A 79 3.25 0.83 -2.52
CA ALA A 79 2.00 0.22 -2.97
C ALA A 79 1.73 0.59 -4.43
N ASP A 80 0.84 -0.17 -5.09
CA ASP A 80 0.46 0.06 -6.49
C ASP A 80 0.02 1.49 -6.74
N ARG A 81 -0.75 2.06 -5.81
CA ARG A 81 -1.19 3.47 -5.85
C ARG A 81 -0.07 4.46 -6.12
N HIS A 82 0.95 4.42 -5.27
CA HIS A 82 2.05 5.39 -5.33
C HIS A 82 2.95 5.10 -6.53
N HIS A 83 3.17 3.81 -6.84
CA HIS A 83 4.01 3.43 -7.96
C HIS A 83 3.39 3.87 -9.29
N ALA A 84 2.10 3.61 -9.49
CA ALA A 84 1.39 4.03 -10.69
C ALA A 84 1.46 5.55 -10.86
N PHE A 85 1.15 6.33 -9.81
CA PHE A 85 1.15 7.80 -9.89
C PHE A 85 2.55 8.36 -10.20
N ILE A 86 3.62 7.78 -9.64
CA ILE A 86 5.01 8.20 -9.91
C ILE A 86 5.45 7.77 -11.31
N LEU A 87 5.13 6.55 -11.76
CA LEU A 87 5.49 6.06 -13.09
C LEU A 87 4.79 6.85 -14.20
N GLU A 88 3.52 7.20 -14.00
CA GLU A 88 2.78 8.09 -14.89
C GLU A 88 3.46 9.46 -14.99
N GLY A 89 3.94 10.00 -13.86
CA GLY A 89 4.71 11.24 -13.87
C GLY A 89 6.09 11.13 -14.49
N ALA A 90 6.78 10.02 -14.27
CA ALA A 90 8.07 9.73 -14.90
C ALA A 90 7.96 9.66 -16.42
N ARG A 91 6.83 9.15 -16.97
CA ARG A 91 6.57 9.17 -18.41
C ARG A 91 6.52 10.58 -18.98
N ASP A 92 5.82 11.49 -18.30
CA ASP A 92 5.79 12.92 -18.71
C ASP A 92 7.20 13.54 -18.62
N VAL A 93 7.94 13.25 -17.55
CA VAL A 93 9.35 13.68 -17.40
C VAL A 93 10.23 13.19 -18.55
N ALA A 94 10.13 11.92 -18.92
CA ALA A 94 10.92 11.32 -19.98
C ALA A 94 10.68 12.06 -21.31
N ALA A 95 9.41 12.34 -21.64
CA ALA A 95 9.05 13.10 -22.83
C ALA A 95 9.55 14.56 -22.79
N GLU A 96 9.39 15.24 -21.65
CA GLU A 96 9.87 16.62 -21.46
C GLU A 96 11.39 16.72 -21.60
N LEU A 97 12.16 15.82 -20.97
CA LEU A 97 13.62 15.82 -21.02
C LEU A 97 14.17 15.39 -22.39
N ALA A 98 13.53 14.43 -23.06
CA ALA A 98 13.86 14.06 -24.43
C ALA A 98 13.73 15.26 -25.39
N SER A 99 12.68 16.07 -25.23
CA SER A 99 12.48 17.29 -26.03
C SER A 99 13.58 18.35 -25.83
N ARG A 100 14.28 18.30 -24.69
CA ARG A 100 15.42 19.17 -24.36
C ARG A 100 16.78 18.54 -24.68
N SER A 101 16.83 17.34 -25.28
CA SER A 101 18.07 16.57 -25.47
C SER A 101 18.82 16.29 -24.16
N VAL A 102 18.08 15.93 -23.11
CA VAL A 102 18.65 15.48 -21.82
C VAL A 102 18.30 14.01 -21.63
N ARG A 103 19.30 13.16 -21.35
CA ARG A 103 19.05 11.73 -21.09
C ARG A 103 18.44 11.55 -19.70
N HIS A 104 17.26 10.95 -19.67
CA HIS A 104 16.59 10.47 -18.47
C HIS A 104 16.67 8.94 -18.41
N VAL A 105 16.95 8.39 -17.24
CA VAL A 105 16.98 6.95 -17.01
C VAL A 105 16.17 6.62 -15.77
N PHE A 106 15.23 5.69 -15.90
CA PHE A 106 14.35 5.28 -14.81
C PHE A 106 14.69 3.86 -14.33
N HIS A 107 14.99 3.72 -13.05
CA HIS A 107 15.29 2.44 -12.41
C HIS A 107 14.13 1.97 -11.52
N LEU A 108 13.55 0.83 -11.86
CA LEU A 108 12.47 0.17 -11.12
C LEU A 108 12.89 -1.27 -10.74
N PRO A 109 13.46 -1.51 -9.55
CA PRO A 109 13.77 -2.86 -9.11
C PRO A 109 12.50 -3.60 -8.66
N VAL A 110 12.34 -4.85 -9.10
CA VAL A 110 11.27 -5.75 -8.62
C VAL A 110 11.39 -6.03 -7.13
N ASP A 111 12.61 -6.31 -6.65
CA ASP A 111 12.91 -6.45 -5.22
C ASP A 111 13.26 -5.08 -4.62
N PRO A 112 12.45 -4.53 -3.70
CA PRO A 112 12.76 -3.26 -3.03
C PRO A 112 14.03 -3.32 -2.17
N GLY A 113 14.54 -4.52 -1.88
CA GLY A 113 15.82 -4.77 -1.21
C GLY A 113 17.04 -4.76 -2.13
N ALA A 114 16.87 -4.71 -3.45
CA ALA A 114 17.97 -4.74 -4.40
C ALA A 114 18.93 -3.53 -4.24
N PRO A 115 20.25 -3.71 -4.44
CA PRO A 115 21.20 -2.59 -4.42
C PRO A 115 20.81 -1.49 -5.43
N SER A 116 20.88 -0.23 -5.00
CA SER A 116 20.59 0.91 -5.88
C SER A 116 21.80 1.23 -6.78
N PRO A 117 21.59 1.45 -8.09
CA PRO A 117 22.66 1.87 -9.02
C PRO A 117 23.11 3.33 -8.81
N LEU A 118 22.39 4.11 -7.98
CA LEU A 118 22.67 5.53 -7.75
C LEU A 118 24.09 5.78 -7.24
N VAL A 119 24.61 4.91 -6.36
CA VAL A 119 25.96 5.08 -5.80
C VAL A 119 27.03 4.97 -6.89
N ASP A 120 26.86 4.04 -7.83
CA ASP A 120 27.83 3.82 -8.90
C ASP A 120 27.77 4.94 -9.94
N LEU A 121 26.57 5.42 -10.28
CA LEU A 121 26.40 6.62 -11.10
C LEU A 121 27.02 7.86 -10.43
N ALA A 122 26.77 8.04 -9.13
CA ALA A 122 27.25 9.20 -8.38
C ALA A 122 28.79 9.25 -8.28
N ARG A 123 29.47 8.11 -8.22
CA ARG A 123 30.95 8.05 -8.22
C ARG A 123 31.57 8.53 -9.55
N ARG A 124 30.87 8.30 -10.66
CA ARG A 124 31.26 8.70 -12.02
C ARG A 124 30.93 10.16 -12.34
N ALA A 125 30.05 10.78 -11.55
CA ALA A 125 29.64 12.16 -11.76
C ALA A 125 30.73 13.17 -11.37
N CYS A 126 30.73 14.34 -12.02
CA CYS A 126 31.51 15.51 -11.59
C CYS A 126 30.96 16.07 -10.27
N VAL A 127 29.63 16.19 -10.19
CA VAL A 127 28.85 16.66 -9.05
C VAL A 127 27.47 16.02 -9.13
N VAL A 128 26.89 15.71 -7.96
CA VAL A 128 25.52 15.23 -7.84
C VAL A 128 24.64 16.39 -7.40
N ILE A 129 23.60 16.67 -8.19
CA ILE A 129 22.50 17.55 -7.83
C ILE A 129 21.34 16.66 -7.37
N ALA A 130 20.80 16.94 -6.19
CA ALA A 130 19.62 16.29 -5.65
C ALA A 130 18.62 17.37 -5.22
N GLU A 131 17.35 17.02 -5.09
CA GLU A 131 16.36 17.97 -4.59
C GLU A 131 16.40 18.02 -3.05
N GLU A 132 16.15 19.19 -2.47
CA GLU A 132 15.99 19.36 -1.03
C GLU A 132 14.55 19.00 -0.64
N PHE A 133 14.31 17.74 -0.29
CA PHE A 133 13.02 17.31 0.26
C PHE A 133 13.17 16.92 1.75
N PRO A 134 12.57 17.68 2.68
CA PRO A 134 12.92 17.57 4.10
C PRO A 134 12.18 16.46 4.87
N ALA A 135 11.24 15.74 4.24
CA ALA A 135 10.51 14.66 4.90
C ALA A 135 11.22 13.30 4.74
N PRO A 136 11.13 12.41 5.74
CA PRO A 136 11.77 11.11 5.67
C PRO A 136 11.20 10.25 4.53
N PRO A 137 12.02 9.37 3.92
CA PRO A 137 13.38 9.03 4.35
C PRO A 137 14.50 9.80 3.62
N PHE A 138 14.15 10.79 2.79
CA PHE A 138 15.07 11.42 1.84
C PHE A 138 16.26 12.15 2.46
N PRO A 139 16.11 12.95 3.55
CA PRO A 139 17.26 13.54 4.22
C PRO A 139 18.33 12.50 4.58
N ALA A 140 17.90 11.39 5.19
CA ALA A 140 18.80 10.29 5.55
C ALA A 140 19.37 9.55 4.33
N TRP A 141 18.64 9.49 3.21
CA TRP A 141 19.12 8.84 1.98
C TRP A 141 20.20 9.69 1.31
N THR A 142 20.00 11.00 1.21
CA THR A 142 20.94 11.94 0.60
C THR A 142 22.20 12.11 1.44
N GLU A 143 22.09 12.18 2.77
CA GLU A 143 23.25 12.19 3.67
C GLU A 143 24.07 10.90 3.54
N ARG A 144 23.41 9.73 3.47
CA ARG A 144 24.12 8.46 3.25
C ARG A 144 24.79 8.37 1.88
N LEU A 145 24.20 8.96 0.84
CA LEU A 145 24.85 9.04 -0.47
C LEU A 145 26.12 9.89 -0.37
N ALA A 146 26.01 11.10 0.19
CA ALA A 146 27.15 12.01 0.37
C ALA A 146 28.29 11.38 1.18
N ALA A 147 27.97 10.60 2.22
CA ALA A 147 28.97 9.89 3.02
C ALA A 147 29.65 8.69 2.31
N ARG A 148 29.10 8.21 1.18
CA ARG A 148 29.56 7.00 0.47
C ARG A 148 30.38 7.29 -0.79
N ILE A 149 30.47 8.54 -1.18
CA ILE A 149 31.14 8.96 -2.41
C ILE A 149 32.12 10.10 -2.12
N ASN A 150 33.16 10.23 -2.94
CA ASN A 150 34.14 11.32 -2.85
C ASN A 150 33.82 12.43 -3.88
N ARG A 151 32.54 12.65 -4.18
CA ARG A 151 32.05 13.67 -5.13
C ARG A 151 31.15 14.66 -4.39
N PRO A 152 31.10 15.95 -4.80
CA PRO A 152 30.19 16.92 -4.19
C PRO A 152 28.73 16.49 -4.39
N VAL A 153 27.92 16.65 -3.35
CA VAL A 153 26.47 16.46 -3.38
C VAL A 153 25.80 17.76 -2.96
N TRP A 154 24.98 18.34 -3.84
CA TRP A 154 24.28 19.60 -3.59
C TRP A 154 22.77 19.38 -3.64
N CYS A 155 22.09 19.81 -2.57
CA CYS A 155 20.64 19.79 -2.48
C CYS A 155 20.07 21.13 -2.98
N VAL A 156 18.99 21.09 -3.76
CA VAL A 156 18.36 22.30 -4.32
C VAL A 156 16.88 22.33 -3.97
N ASP A 157 16.41 23.41 -3.34
CA ASP A 157 14.99 23.61 -3.05
C ASP A 157 14.18 23.90 -4.33
N ALA A 158 13.55 22.85 -4.87
CA ALA A 158 12.70 22.89 -6.05
C ALA A 158 11.20 23.03 -5.75
N THR A 159 10.84 23.26 -4.48
CA THR A 159 9.49 22.98 -3.97
C THR A 159 8.86 24.17 -3.24
N CYS A 160 9.65 25.04 -2.62
CA CYS A 160 9.16 26.25 -1.94
C CYS A 160 9.42 27.52 -2.78
N LEU A 161 8.46 28.44 -2.82
CA LEU A 161 8.63 29.78 -3.36
C LEU A 161 9.77 30.48 -2.64
N VAL A 162 9.73 30.51 -1.30
CA VAL A 162 10.81 31.03 -0.46
C VAL A 162 11.71 29.86 -0.06
N PRO A 163 12.98 29.82 -0.49
CA PRO A 163 13.83 28.67 -0.23
C PRO A 163 13.97 28.40 1.28
N MET A 164 13.75 27.16 1.70
CA MET A 164 13.67 26.77 3.12
C MET A 164 14.84 27.30 3.96
N ARG A 165 16.07 27.24 3.41
CA ARG A 165 17.28 27.71 4.11
C ARG A 165 17.25 29.20 4.43
N THR A 166 16.60 30.01 3.58
CA THR A 166 16.57 31.48 3.73
C THR A 166 15.66 31.94 4.87
N VAL A 167 14.74 31.08 5.33
CA VAL A 167 13.92 31.34 6.52
C VAL A 167 14.77 31.28 7.80
N GLY A 168 15.85 30.48 7.80
CA GLY A 168 16.90 30.47 8.83
C GLY A 168 16.56 29.86 10.19
N ARG A 169 15.28 29.63 10.50
CA ARG A 169 14.84 28.91 11.72
C ARG A 169 13.44 28.34 11.54
N PHE A 170 13.10 27.39 12.41
CA PHE A 170 11.72 26.94 12.59
C PHE A 170 10.83 28.08 13.10
N VAL A 171 9.61 28.19 12.54
CA VAL A 171 8.59 29.12 12.97
C VAL A 171 7.34 28.34 13.41
N GLU A 172 6.88 28.57 14.64
CA GLU A 172 5.81 27.77 15.25
C GLU A 172 4.38 28.19 14.88
N ARG A 173 4.20 29.35 14.24
CA ARG A 173 2.88 29.95 14.03
C ARG A 173 2.76 30.52 12.61
N ALA A 174 1.64 30.24 11.95
CA ALA A 174 1.39 30.69 10.58
C ALA A 174 1.46 32.22 10.40
N PHE A 175 0.94 33.00 11.36
CA PHE A 175 1.02 34.47 11.27
C PHE A 175 2.46 34.98 11.34
N ALA A 176 3.30 34.39 12.20
CA ALA A 176 4.70 34.76 12.36
C ALA A 176 5.53 34.29 11.14
N PHE A 177 5.17 33.16 10.54
CA PHE A 177 5.77 32.71 9.30
C PHE A 177 5.47 33.71 8.18
N ARG A 178 4.21 34.09 8.00
CA ARG A 178 3.77 35.09 7.02
C ARG A 178 4.53 36.41 7.19
N GLU A 179 4.56 36.97 8.40
CA GLU A 179 5.26 38.22 8.69
C GLU A 179 6.75 38.11 8.32
N LYS A 180 7.40 37.00 8.68
CA LYS A 180 8.82 36.78 8.41
C LYS A 180 9.15 36.61 6.92
N THR A 181 8.26 36.01 6.14
CA THR A 181 8.55 35.63 4.75
C THR A 181 7.91 36.56 3.71
N GLN A 182 7.08 37.53 4.12
CA GLN A 182 6.31 38.38 3.20
C GLN A 182 7.19 39.09 2.15
N ALA A 183 8.26 39.78 2.56
CA ALA A 183 9.13 40.49 1.61
C ALA A 183 9.81 39.53 0.61
N ALA A 184 10.18 38.34 1.06
CA ALA A 184 10.77 37.32 0.21
C ALA A 184 9.74 36.73 -0.77
N PHE A 185 8.49 36.58 -0.34
CA PHE A 185 7.38 36.16 -1.16
C PHE A 185 7.05 37.19 -2.23
N ASP A 186 6.90 38.47 -1.86
CA ASP A 186 6.53 39.55 -2.79
C ASP A 186 7.55 39.67 -3.95
N ARG A 187 8.84 39.46 -3.66
CA ARG A 187 9.91 39.45 -4.67
C ARG A 187 9.79 38.30 -5.68
N ARG A 188 9.16 37.19 -5.31
CA ARG A 188 9.20 35.92 -6.06
C ARG A 188 7.88 35.51 -6.67
N VAL A 189 6.75 35.92 -6.10
CA VAL A 189 5.43 35.43 -6.50
C VAL A 189 5.14 35.67 -7.98
N ALA A 190 5.60 36.78 -8.54
CA ALA A 190 5.42 37.12 -9.96
C ALA A 190 6.60 36.65 -10.86
N ALA A 191 7.67 36.11 -10.28
CA ALA A 191 8.89 35.78 -11.01
C ALA A 191 8.77 34.46 -11.81
N THR A 192 9.53 34.38 -12.89
CA THR A 192 9.72 33.15 -13.67
C THR A 192 11.06 32.52 -13.29
N MET A 193 11.09 31.19 -13.19
CA MET A 193 12.34 30.47 -12.99
C MET A 193 13.20 30.53 -14.27
N PRO A 194 14.52 30.74 -14.18
CA PRO A 194 15.41 30.60 -15.33
C PRO A 194 15.32 29.18 -15.89
N GLU A 195 15.36 29.04 -17.22
CA GLU A 195 15.48 27.74 -17.90
C GLU A 195 16.73 27.77 -18.79
N PRO A 196 17.90 27.35 -18.27
CA PRO A 196 19.14 27.35 -19.03
C PRO A 196 19.03 26.46 -20.28
N PRO A 197 19.65 26.86 -21.41
CA PRO A 197 19.72 26.01 -22.60
C PRO A 197 20.65 24.81 -22.35
N VAL A 198 20.38 23.72 -23.05
CA VAL A 198 21.28 22.55 -23.05
C VAL A 198 22.41 22.80 -24.04
N THR A 199 23.64 22.94 -23.54
CA THR A 199 24.82 23.25 -24.38
C THR A 199 25.75 22.05 -24.60
N SER A 200 25.53 20.96 -23.87
CA SER A 200 26.34 19.74 -23.92
C SER A 200 25.70 18.68 -24.82
N PRO A 201 26.48 17.75 -25.41
CA PRO A 201 25.91 16.57 -26.08
C PRO A 201 25.11 15.69 -25.10
N VAL A 202 24.27 14.81 -25.62
CA VAL A 202 23.59 13.78 -24.81
C VAL A 202 24.63 12.77 -24.33
N TRP A 203 24.61 12.44 -23.04
CA TRP A 203 25.47 11.37 -22.51
C TRP A 203 24.94 9.98 -22.91
N ASP A 204 25.71 9.18 -23.63
CA ASP A 204 25.31 7.86 -24.16
C ASP A 204 26.05 6.68 -23.51
N GLY A 205 26.79 6.92 -22.43
CA GLY A 205 27.59 5.90 -21.75
C GLY A 205 26.78 4.75 -21.12
N PRO A 206 27.49 3.69 -20.66
CA PRO A 206 26.88 2.47 -20.13
C PRO A 206 26.24 2.68 -18.75
N LEU A 207 25.11 2.01 -18.52
CA LEU A 207 24.38 1.99 -17.26
C LEU A 207 24.62 0.68 -16.50
N PRO A 208 24.63 0.69 -15.16
CA PRO A 208 24.76 -0.53 -14.34
C PRO A 208 23.44 -1.28 -14.15
N PHE A 209 22.39 -0.92 -14.89
CA PHE A 209 21.05 -1.51 -14.84
C PHE A 209 20.35 -1.30 -16.20
N GLU A 210 19.31 -2.09 -16.46
CA GLU A 210 18.43 -1.89 -17.61
C GLU A 210 17.33 -0.87 -17.24
N PRO A 211 17.28 0.31 -17.88
CA PRO A 211 16.25 1.30 -17.59
C PRO A 211 14.88 0.87 -18.13
N VAL A 212 13.82 1.30 -17.46
CA VAL A 212 12.46 1.13 -17.97
C VAL A 212 12.26 2.08 -19.15
N ASP A 213 11.83 1.56 -20.29
CA ASP A 213 11.35 2.38 -21.41
C ASP A 213 9.96 2.94 -21.09
N LEU A 214 9.92 4.15 -20.53
CA LEU A 214 8.69 4.79 -20.08
C LEU A 214 7.75 5.19 -21.22
N GLU A 215 8.23 5.27 -22.46
CA GLU A 215 7.40 5.56 -23.63
C GLU A 215 6.42 4.41 -23.91
N THR A 216 6.90 3.17 -23.81
CA THR A 216 6.16 1.97 -24.20
C THR A 216 5.73 1.08 -23.04
N ALA A 217 6.28 1.27 -21.83
CA ALA A 217 6.00 0.41 -20.68
C ALA A 217 4.52 0.37 -20.29
N ASP A 218 4.02 -0.81 -19.96
CA ASP A 218 2.75 -0.98 -19.26
C ASP A 218 2.97 -0.72 -17.77
N ILE A 219 2.42 0.40 -17.27
CA ILE A 219 2.58 0.83 -15.87
C ILE A 219 1.93 -0.16 -14.90
N ALA A 220 0.80 -0.76 -15.28
CA ALA A 220 0.11 -1.71 -14.42
C ALA A 220 0.93 -3.00 -14.26
N GLU A 221 1.52 -3.50 -15.35
CA GLU A 221 2.45 -4.63 -15.28
C GLU A 221 3.75 -4.30 -14.54
N CYS A 222 4.29 -3.09 -14.71
CA CYS A 222 5.43 -2.62 -13.92
C CYS A 222 5.14 -2.66 -12.40
N CYS A 223 3.97 -2.17 -11.98
CA CYS A 223 3.55 -2.24 -10.57
C CYS A 223 3.35 -3.69 -10.11
N ALA A 224 2.64 -4.51 -10.90
CA ALA A 224 2.33 -5.89 -10.57
C ALA A 224 3.57 -6.81 -10.50
N ALA A 225 4.69 -6.40 -11.12
CA ALA A 225 5.95 -7.10 -11.03
C ALA A 225 6.72 -6.79 -9.72
N CYS A 226 6.46 -5.66 -9.07
CA CYS A 226 7.19 -5.23 -7.87
C CYS A 226 6.70 -5.93 -6.60
N ASP A 227 7.62 -6.27 -5.67
CA ASP A 227 7.28 -6.79 -4.34
C ASP A 227 6.82 -5.65 -3.40
N ILE A 228 5.59 -5.19 -3.59
CA ILE A 228 4.97 -4.05 -2.91
C ILE A 228 3.56 -4.37 -2.40
N ASP A 229 2.93 -3.43 -1.69
CA ASP A 229 1.57 -3.63 -1.16
C ASP A 229 0.49 -3.49 -2.24
N HIS A 230 0.07 -4.63 -2.82
CA HIS A 230 -1.01 -4.69 -3.80
C HIS A 230 -2.42 -4.57 -3.18
N THR A 231 -2.54 -4.37 -1.87
CA THR A 231 -3.86 -4.15 -1.22
C THR A 231 -4.37 -2.72 -1.39
N ILE A 232 -3.61 -1.85 -2.07
CA ILE A 232 -3.93 -0.43 -2.24
C ILE A 232 -3.74 -0.07 -3.72
N GLY A 233 -4.83 -0.15 -4.45
CA GLY A 233 -4.83 0.02 -5.90
C GLY A 233 -4.63 1.49 -6.34
N PRO A 234 -4.25 1.67 -7.62
CA PRO A 234 -4.23 2.98 -8.28
C PRO A 234 -5.58 3.71 -8.25
N VAL A 235 -5.56 4.99 -8.61
CA VAL A 235 -6.75 5.85 -8.64
C VAL A 235 -6.99 6.31 -10.09
N PRO A 236 -7.81 5.59 -10.88
CA PRO A 236 -7.90 5.79 -12.34
C PRO A 236 -8.27 7.23 -12.76
N HIS A 237 -9.12 7.90 -11.98
CA HIS A 237 -9.54 9.28 -12.25
C HIS A 237 -8.57 10.37 -11.76
N THR A 238 -7.45 10.01 -11.13
CA THR A 238 -6.39 10.95 -10.71
C THR A 238 -5.04 10.41 -11.14
N ARG A 239 -4.78 10.46 -12.45
CA ARG A 239 -3.50 10.08 -13.07
C ARG A 239 -2.38 11.04 -12.68
N GLY A 240 -1.17 10.52 -12.56
CA GLY A 240 0.07 11.26 -12.35
C GLY A 240 0.52 12.06 -13.58
N GLY A 241 1.61 12.80 -13.42
CA GLY A 241 2.22 13.60 -14.48
C GLY A 241 1.80 15.05 -14.58
N SER A 242 2.66 15.83 -15.24
CA SER A 242 2.52 17.27 -15.43
C SER A 242 1.31 17.59 -16.30
N ARG A 243 1.01 16.75 -17.30
CA ARG A 243 -0.15 16.91 -18.19
C ARG A 243 -1.46 16.86 -17.40
N ALA A 244 -1.63 15.83 -16.58
CA ALA A 244 -2.82 15.66 -15.74
C ALA A 244 -2.89 16.75 -14.66
N GLY A 245 -1.75 17.10 -14.05
CA GLY A 245 -1.67 18.14 -13.03
C GLY A 245 -2.05 19.52 -13.55
N TYR A 246 -1.55 19.93 -14.72
CA TYR A 246 -1.91 21.22 -15.32
C TYR A 246 -3.32 21.25 -15.88
N ALA A 247 -3.82 20.15 -16.46
CA ALA A 247 -5.23 20.08 -16.86
C ALA A 247 -6.17 20.32 -15.67
N ARG A 248 -5.84 19.75 -14.50
CA ARG A 248 -6.57 20.00 -13.25
C ARG A 248 -6.42 21.44 -12.77
N TRP A 249 -5.22 22.00 -12.81
CA TRP A 249 -5.00 23.40 -12.47
C TRP A 249 -5.79 24.35 -13.36
N ASP A 250 -5.77 24.14 -14.68
CA ASP A 250 -6.46 24.99 -15.65
C ASP A 250 -7.98 24.96 -15.45
N GLY A 251 -8.56 23.79 -15.18
CA GLY A 251 -9.99 23.68 -14.81
C GLY A 251 -10.31 24.39 -13.50
N PHE A 252 -9.50 24.21 -12.46
CA PHE A 252 -9.70 24.92 -11.18
C PHE A 252 -9.52 26.43 -11.32
N LYS A 253 -8.57 26.88 -12.13
CA LYS A 253 -8.30 28.29 -12.43
C LYS A 253 -9.50 28.94 -13.13
N ALA A 254 -10.10 28.24 -14.11
CA ALA A 254 -11.25 28.73 -14.85
C ALA A 254 -12.50 28.89 -13.97
N ASP A 255 -12.85 27.86 -13.19
CA ASP A 255 -14.17 27.79 -12.53
C ASP A 255 -14.14 27.77 -11.00
N GLY A 256 -13.04 27.33 -10.39
CA GLY A 256 -12.94 27.06 -8.96
C GLY A 256 -12.35 28.21 -8.14
N LEU A 257 -11.25 28.80 -8.62
CA LEU A 257 -10.36 29.68 -7.86
C LEU A 257 -11.09 30.87 -7.24
N GLN A 258 -11.91 31.59 -8.01
CA GLN A 258 -12.67 32.75 -7.51
C GLN A 258 -13.66 32.39 -6.39
N ARG A 259 -14.15 31.15 -6.36
CA ARG A 259 -15.11 30.65 -5.36
C ARG A 259 -14.44 29.97 -4.18
N TYR A 260 -13.12 29.73 -4.23
CA TYR A 260 -12.34 28.96 -3.26
C TYR A 260 -12.56 29.44 -1.82
N ALA A 261 -12.39 30.75 -1.57
CA ALA A 261 -12.53 31.33 -0.23
C ALA A 261 -13.89 31.02 0.42
N ARG A 262 -14.96 30.92 -0.38
CA ARG A 262 -16.31 30.61 0.09
C ARG A 262 -16.57 29.10 0.22
N ARG A 263 -16.04 28.29 -0.71
CA ARG A 263 -16.43 26.88 -0.87
C ARG A 263 -15.44 25.86 -0.29
N ARG A 264 -14.20 26.24 0.05
CA ARG A 264 -13.13 25.32 0.46
C ARG A 264 -13.38 24.45 1.71
N ASN A 265 -14.44 24.73 2.48
CA ASN A 265 -14.78 23.96 3.67
C ASN A 265 -15.94 22.97 3.42
N ASP A 266 -16.66 23.09 2.30
CA ASP A 266 -17.72 22.15 1.94
C ASP A 266 -17.11 20.90 1.29
N ALA A 267 -16.94 19.84 2.07
CA ALA A 267 -16.35 18.59 1.61
C ALA A 267 -17.27 17.79 0.68
N ALA A 268 -18.58 18.09 0.65
CA ALA A 268 -19.54 17.46 -0.24
C ALA A 268 -19.55 18.09 -1.64
N GLY A 269 -18.96 19.29 -1.80
CA GLY A 269 -18.88 20.04 -3.06
C GLY A 269 -17.50 20.02 -3.73
N ASP A 270 -17.39 20.77 -4.84
CA ASP A 270 -16.18 20.89 -5.67
C ASP A 270 -15.42 22.20 -5.41
N GLY A 271 -15.20 22.52 -4.13
CA GLY A 271 -14.66 23.82 -3.70
C GLY A 271 -13.13 23.95 -3.71
N VAL A 272 -12.39 22.90 -4.06
CA VAL A 272 -10.93 22.81 -3.88
C VAL A 272 -10.21 22.37 -5.16
N SER A 273 -8.91 22.67 -5.27
CA SER A 273 -8.11 22.42 -6.48
C SER A 273 -7.75 20.95 -6.71
N ARG A 274 -7.70 20.15 -5.63
CA ARG A 274 -7.20 18.76 -5.65
C ARG A 274 -5.80 18.63 -6.28
N LEU A 275 -4.96 19.67 -6.10
CA LEU A 275 -3.60 19.72 -6.63
C LEU A 275 -2.55 19.09 -5.71
N SER A 276 -2.89 18.69 -4.48
CA SER A 276 -1.90 18.22 -3.50
C SER A 276 -1.06 17.02 -3.98
N PRO A 277 -1.59 15.99 -4.68
CA PRO A 277 -0.75 14.91 -5.22
C PRO A 277 0.29 15.41 -6.23
N TYR A 278 -0.11 16.34 -7.11
CA TYR A 278 0.77 16.88 -8.15
C TYR A 278 1.83 17.83 -7.58
N LEU A 279 1.51 18.55 -6.50
CA LEU A 279 2.47 19.39 -5.78
C LEU A 279 3.44 18.56 -4.93
N HIS A 280 2.96 17.45 -4.37
CA HIS A 280 3.77 16.52 -3.56
C HIS A 280 4.84 15.82 -4.42
N HIS A 281 4.44 15.25 -5.55
CA HIS A 281 5.36 14.62 -6.52
C HIS A 281 5.98 15.62 -7.52
N GLY A 282 5.69 16.92 -7.36
CA GLY A 282 6.22 18.02 -8.15
C GLY A 282 6.02 17.90 -9.66
N HIS A 283 4.94 17.22 -10.07
CA HIS A 283 4.43 17.17 -11.44
C HIS A 283 4.05 18.55 -11.96
N VAL A 284 3.61 19.45 -11.06
CA VAL A 284 3.34 20.86 -11.38
C VAL A 284 4.28 21.77 -10.58
N ALA A 285 4.71 22.86 -11.20
CA ALA A 285 5.61 23.81 -10.58
C ALA A 285 4.85 24.72 -9.60
N PRO A 286 5.18 24.75 -8.30
CA PRO A 286 4.53 25.65 -7.35
C PRO A 286 4.74 27.13 -7.73
N PHE A 287 5.85 27.45 -8.39
CA PHE A 287 6.16 28.79 -8.92
C PHE A 287 5.12 29.24 -9.93
N ARG A 288 4.84 28.43 -10.95
CA ARG A 288 3.78 28.69 -11.94
C ARG A 288 2.40 28.84 -11.30
N ILE A 289 2.01 27.92 -10.42
CA ILE A 289 0.69 27.96 -9.76
C ILE A 289 0.53 29.26 -8.96
N ALA A 290 1.57 29.65 -8.19
CA ALA A 290 1.55 30.88 -7.41
C ALA A 290 1.50 32.13 -8.30
N ARG A 291 2.33 32.19 -9.34
CA ARG A 291 2.40 33.30 -10.30
C ARG A 291 1.07 33.52 -11.01
N GLU A 292 0.46 32.46 -11.53
CA GLU A 292 -0.84 32.55 -12.19
C GLU A 292 -1.96 32.91 -11.21
N THR A 293 -1.94 32.36 -9.99
CA THR A 293 -2.91 32.74 -8.94
C THR A 293 -2.80 34.23 -8.59
N HIS A 294 -1.56 34.72 -8.40
CA HIS A 294 -1.30 36.11 -8.06
C HIS A 294 -1.75 37.07 -9.16
N ALA A 295 -1.51 36.71 -10.43
CA ALA A 295 -1.95 37.51 -11.57
C ALA A 295 -3.48 37.63 -11.67
N ILE A 296 -4.22 36.59 -11.27
CA ILE A 296 -5.70 36.60 -11.29
C ILE A 296 -6.29 37.47 -10.18
N GLY A 297 -5.72 37.40 -8.97
CA GLY A 297 -6.14 38.21 -7.83
C GLY A 297 -7.58 37.96 -7.34
N GLY A 298 -8.00 38.79 -6.39
CA GLY A 298 -9.30 38.68 -5.73
C GLY A 298 -9.32 37.72 -4.55
N ARG A 299 -10.40 37.77 -3.77
CA ARG A 299 -10.53 37.08 -2.47
C ARG A 299 -10.29 35.56 -2.55
N GLY A 300 -10.73 34.92 -3.65
CA GLY A 300 -10.52 33.49 -3.88
C GLY A 300 -9.04 33.15 -4.07
N ALA A 301 -8.36 33.91 -4.92
CA ALA A 301 -6.94 33.75 -5.21
C ALA A 301 -6.05 34.08 -4.00
N GLU A 302 -6.33 35.17 -3.29
CA GLU A 302 -5.63 35.53 -2.05
C GLU A 302 -5.70 34.41 -1.01
N LYS A 303 -6.90 33.83 -0.82
CA LYS A 303 -7.07 32.73 0.13
C LYS A 303 -6.39 31.45 -0.35
N PHE A 304 -6.36 31.18 -1.66
CA PHE A 304 -5.63 30.04 -2.21
C PHE A 304 -4.12 30.19 -2.03
N LEU A 305 -3.57 31.38 -2.27
CA LEU A 305 -2.15 31.69 -2.01
C LEU A 305 -1.79 31.52 -0.54
N ASP A 306 -2.66 31.96 0.39
CA ASP A 306 -2.41 31.74 1.83
C ASP A 306 -2.26 30.25 2.18
N GLU A 307 -3.02 29.35 1.53
CA GLU A 307 -2.91 27.90 1.75
C GLU A 307 -1.70 27.30 0.98
N LEU A 308 -1.48 27.70 -0.27
CA LEU A 308 -0.38 27.23 -1.12
C LEU A 308 1.00 27.70 -0.64
N PHE A 309 1.09 28.87 -0.05
CA PHE A 309 2.33 29.47 0.43
C PHE A 309 2.45 29.35 1.95
N VAL A 310 1.60 30.01 2.73
CA VAL A 310 1.80 30.14 4.18
C VAL A 310 1.70 28.80 4.87
N TRP A 311 0.59 28.07 4.69
CA TRP A 311 0.40 26.78 5.38
C TRP A 311 1.33 25.71 4.84
N ARG A 312 1.49 25.65 3.52
CA ARG A 312 2.35 24.64 2.89
C ARG A 312 3.82 24.83 3.26
N GLU A 313 4.37 26.03 3.06
CA GLU A 313 5.80 26.26 3.31
C GLU A 313 6.14 26.31 4.81
N LEU A 314 5.15 26.58 5.68
CA LEU A 314 5.31 26.38 7.12
C LEU A 314 5.58 24.91 7.46
N ALA A 315 4.90 23.97 6.79
CA ALA A 315 5.12 22.55 6.99
C ALA A 315 6.47 22.08 6.44
N HIS A 316 6.92 22.63 5.31
CA HIS A 316 8.29 22.45 4.81
C HIS A 316 9.34 23.03 5.78
N ASN A 317 9.10 24.22 6.34
CA ASN A 317 9.96 24.84 7.35
C ASN A 317 10.09 23.99 8.61
N LEU A 318 8.98 23.40 9.09
CA LEU A 318 8.98 22.43 10.18
C LEU A 318 9.91 21.25 9.87
N CYS A 319 9.66 20.53 8.77
CA CYS A 319 10.43 19.33 8.45
C CYS A 319 11.90 19.66 8.19
N PHE A 320 12.21 20.80 7.57
CA PHE A 320 13.59 21.20 7.29
C PHE A 320 14.41 21.44 8.56
N HIS A 321 13.79 21.94 9.64
CA HIS A 321 14.48 22.27 10.89
C HIS A 321 14.31 21.24 12.02
N ARG A 322 13.36 20.30 11.88
CA ARG A 322 12.97 19.31 12.92
C ARG A 322 12.69 17.93 12.33
N GLY A 323 13.21 17.63 11.13
CA GLY A 323 12.91 16.40 10.39
C GLY A 323 13.34 15.11 11.10
N ASP A 324 14.35 15.18 11.95
CA ASP A 324 14.82 14.10 12.82
C ASP A 324 13.80 13.73 13.92
N GLN A 325 12.89 14.64 14.26
CA GLN A 325 11.90 14.50 15.32
C GLN A 325 10.46 14.40 14.80
N ILE A 326 10.25 14.46 13.48
CA ILE A 326 8.90 14.64 12.89
C ILE A 326 7.92 13.49 13.15
N GLU A 327 8.44 12.32 13.53
CA GLU A 327 7.66 11.12 13.88
C GLU A 327 7.62 10.86 15.39
N CYS A 328 8.04 11.81 16.21
CA CYS A 328 8.08 11.71 17.67
C CYS A 328 7.30 12.88 18.31
N LEU A 329 6.78 12.70 19.53
CA LEU A 329 5.97 13.74 20.19
C LEU A 329 6.79 14.96 20.62
N GLU A 330 8.13 14.83 20.70
CA GLU A 330 9.08 15.89 21.04
C GLU A 330 9.00 17.09 20.09
N VAL A 331 8.53 16.88 18.86
CA VAL A 331 8.31 17.97 17.88
C VAL A 331 7.16 18.90 18.28
N LEU A 332 6.26 18.44 19.15
CA LEU A 332 5.12 19.23 19.61
C LEU A 332 5.55 20.32 20.60
N PRO A 333 4.83 21.46 20.64
CA PRO A 333 5.09 22.51 21.62
C PRO A 333 4.89 21.97 23.05
N ALA A 334 5.62 22.55 24.02
CA ALA A 334 5.63 22.08 25.41
C ALA A 334 4.23 21.90 26.01
N TRP A 335 3.33 22.88 25.82
CA TRP A 335 1.95 22.83 26.32
C TRP A 335 1.17 21.60 25.80
N ALA A 336 1.42 21.19 24.55
CA ALA A 336 0.73 20.06 23.94
C ALA A 336 1.28 18.74 24.48
N ARG A 337 2.61 18.64 24.66
CA ARG A 337 3.25 17.47 25.28
C ARG A 337 2.79 17.29 26.73
N GLU A 338 2.78 18.36 27.50
CA GLU A 338 2.36 18.36 28.91
C GLU A 338 0.90 17.93 29.05
N THR A 339 -0.01 18.52 28.26
CA THR A 339 -1.44 18.18 28.35
C THR A 339 -1.71 16.75 27.86
N LEU A 340 -1.07 16.27 26.80
CA LEU A 340 -1.22 14.88 26.34
C LEU A 340 -0.66 13.87 27.34
N ALA A 341 0.48 14.17 27.96
CA ALA A 341 1.07 13.31 28.99
C ALA A 341 0.22 13.26 30.26
N ALA A 342 -0.34 14.40 30.69
CA ALA A 342 -1.23 14.46 31.86
C ALA A 342 -2.52 13.63 31.69
N HIS A 343 -2.94 13.40 30.45
CA HIS A 343 -4.14 12.63 30.10
C HIS A 343 -3.80 11.27 29.44
N ALA A 344 -2.54 10.82 29.54
CA ALA A 344 -2.09 9.59 28.90
C ALA A 344 -2.76 8.34 29.47
N ASP A 345 -3.16 8.36 30.75
CA ASP A 345 -3.78 7.24 31.46
C ASP A 345 -5.32 7.32 31.53
N ASP A 346 -5.93 8.34 30.91
CA ASP A 346 -7.38 8.49 30.88
C ASP A 346 -8.04 7.29 30.16
N GLU A 347 -9.22 6.87 30.61
CA GLU A 347 -9.94 5.78 29.96
C GLU A 347 -10.39 6.18 28.54
N ARG A 348 -10.09 5.33 27.54
CA ARG A 348 -10.63 5.46 26.17
C ARG A 348 -11.85 4.56 26.05
N SER A 349 -12.96 5.11 25.55
CA SER A 349 -14.22 4.38 25.44
C SER A 349 -14.16 3.20 24.46
N ILE A 350 -13.26 3.26 23.47
CA ILE A 350 -13.05 2.20 22.49
C ILE A 350 -11.62 2.26 21.95
N LEU A 351 -11.02 1.10 21.74
CA LEU A 351 -9.78 0.95 20.96
C LEU A 351 -10.12 0.16 19.71
N HIS A 352 -9.91 0.75 18.55
CA HIS A 352 -10.16 0.06 17.28
C HIS A 352 -8.90 -0.65 16.80
N ALA A 353 -9.05 -1.90 16.35
CA ALA A 353 -7.98 -2.56 15.63
C ALA A 353 -7.65 -1.84 14.33
N TRP A 354 -6.41 -2.03 13.86
CA TRP A 354 -5.89 -1.34 12.68
C TRP A 354 -6.75 -1.59 11.44
N GLU A 355 -7.19 -2.83 11.19
CA GLU A 355 -7.99 -3.14 10.00
C GLU A 355 -9.36 -2.48 10.01
N THR A 356 -10.00 -2.40 11.19
CA THR A 356 -11.28 -1.70 11.40
C THR A 356 -11.16 -0.23 11.00
N LEU A 357 -10.09 0.42 11.43
CA LEU A 357 -9.78 1.80 11.05
C LEU A 357 -9.41 1.90 9.58
N ALA A 358 -8.53 1.04 9.06
CA ALA A 358 -8.07 1.08 7.67
C ALA A 358 -9.21 0.93 6.65
N ARG A 359 -10.28 0.20 7.01
CA ARG A 359 -11.45 -0.06 6.16
C ARG A 359 -12.62 0.90 6.40
N GLY A 360 -12.53 1.81 7.37
CA GLY A 360 -13.62 2.73 7.70
C GLY A 360 -14.85 1.99 8.24
N ARG A 361 -14.67 1.23 9.32
CA ARG A 361 -15.70 0.39 9.96
C ARG A 361 -15.83 0.66 11.46
N THR A 362 -15.61 1.90 11.88
CA THR A 362 -15.67 2.31 13.29
C THR A 362 -17.09 2.40 13.83
N GLY A 363 -18.08 2.57 12.93
CA GLY A 363 -19.47 2.89 13.28
C GLY A 363 -19.74 4.39 13.30
N ASP A 364 -18.70 5.24 13.22
CA ASP A 364 -18.85 6.68 13.01
C ASP A 364 -18.99 6.97 11.51
N ARG A 365 -20.20 7.35 11.06
CA ARG A 365 -20.50 7.56 9.63
C ARG A 365 -19.55 8.54 8.94
N LEU A 366 -19.23 9.68 9.58
CA LEU A 366 -18.37 10.69 8.95
C LEU A 366 -16.93 10.22 8.90
N TRP A 367 -16.42 9.61 9.96
CA TRP A 367 -15.06 9.08 9.99
C TRP A 367 -14.89 7.92 9.01
N ASP A 368 -15.86 7.02 8.96
CA ASP A 368 -15.87 5.88 8.04
C ASP A 368 -15.92 6.36 6.58
N ALA A 369 -16.74 7.36 6.24
CA ALA A 369 -16.74 7.98 4.92
C ALA A 369 -15.40 8.67 4.59
N ALA A 370 -14.80 9.36 5.56
CA ALA A 370 -13.48 9.97 5.39
C ALA A 370 -12.41 8.92 5.04
N GLN A 371 -12.39 7.81 5.77
CA GLN A 371 -11.46 6.72 5.50
C GLN A 371 -11.74 6.05 4.15
N ARG A 372 -13.01 5.80 3.80
CA ARG A 372 -13.35 5.24 2.46
C ARG A 372 -12.90 6.16 1.34
N SER A 373 -12.92 7.50 1.53
CA SER A 373 -12.38 8.47 0.56
C SER A 373 -10.88 8.23 0.33
N LEU A 374 -10.11 8.01 1.39
CA LEU A 374 -8.71 7.63 1.28
C LEU A 374 -8.55 6.29 0.56
N VAL A 375 -9.29 5.26 0.94
CA VAL A 375 -9.18 3.92 0.34
C VAL A 375 -9.53 3.93 -1.15
N ARG A 376 -10.60 4.62 -1.58
CA ARG A 376 -11.10 4.56 -2.96
C ARG A 376 -10.53 5.64 -3.88
N HIS A 377 -10.17 6.80 -3.33
CA HIS A 377 -9.78 7.96 -4.14
C HIS A 377 -8.39 8.48 -3.85
N GLY A 378 -7.70 7.95 -2.83
CA GLY A 378 -6.38 8.43 -2.43
C GLY A 378 -6.37 9.90 -2.00
N GLU A 379 -7.53 10.48 -1.70
CA GLU A 379 -7.68 11.89 -1.35
C GLU A 379 -8.59 12.02 -0.13
N LEU A 380 -8.19 12.91 0.79
CA LEU A 380 -9.03 13.34 1.89
C LEU A 380 -9.15 14.85 1.94
N HIS A 381 -10.38 15.34 1.79
CA HIS A 381 -10.67 16.77 1.84
C HIS A 381 -10.21 17.38 3.19
N ASN A 382 -9.43 18.46 3.16
CA ASN A 382 -8.75 19.01 4.35
C ASN A 382 -9.69 19.25 5.55
N ASN A 383 -10.90 19.80 5.31
CA ASN A 383 -11.87 20.04 6.39
C ASN A 383 -12.29 18.74 7.11
N VAL A 384 -12.36 17.63 6.39
CA VAL A 384 -12.66 16.30 6.95
C VAL A 384 -11.38 15.66 7.49
N ARG A 385 -10.21 15.82 6.85
CA ARG A 385 -8.89 15.35 7.35
C ARG A 385 -8.62 15.81 8.78
N MET A 386 -8.90 17.08 9.10
CA MET A 386 -8.79 17.60 10.47
C MET A 386 -9.68 16.87 11.49
N THR A 387 -10.85 16.40 11.07
CA THR A 387 -11.82 15.70 11.93
C THR A 387 -11.42 14.24 12.08
N TRP A 388 -11.10 13.61 10.95
CA TRP A 388 -10.56 12.26 10.87
C TRP A 388 -9.34 12.09 11.78
N ALA A 389 -8.39 13.04 11.72
CA ALA A 389 -7.17 12.98 12.52
C ALA A 389 -7.44 13.23 14.02
N LYS A 390 -8.39 14.10 14.36
CA LYS A 390 -8.72 14.42 15.76
C LYS A 390 -9.52 13.34 16.49
N ALA A 391 -10.10 12.39 15.77
CA ALA A 391 -10.73 11.23 16.38
C ALA A 391 -9.69 10.21 16.90
N ILE A 392 -8.56 10.06 16.20
CA ILE A 392 -7.57 9.00 16.48
C ILE A 392 -7.05 8.98 17.93
N PRO A 393 -6.68 10.10 18.58
CA PRO A 393 -6.22 10.06 19.98
C PRO A 393 -7.23 9.45 20.96
N GLY A 394 -8.54 9.59 20.67
CA GLY A 394 -9.61 8.99 21.46
C GLY A 394 -9.77 7.47 21.27
N TRP A 395 -9.09 6.90 20.26
CA TRP A 395 -9.24 5.50 19.83
C TRP A 395 -7.93 4.71 19.88
N THR A 396 -6.88 5.29 20.47
CA THR A 396 -5.57 4.66 20.64
C THR A 396 -5.16 4.67 22.11
N ALA A 397 -4.31 3.70 22.47
CA ALA A 397 -3.89 3.51 23.86
C ALA A 397 -3.04 4.69 24.39
N SER A 398 -2.24 5.32 23.53
CA SER A 398 -1.40 6.46 23.90
C SER A 398 -1.31 7.51 22.78
N PRO A 399 -0.80 8.73 23.07
CA PRO A 399 -0.50 9.73 22.06
C PRO A 399 0.56 9.30 21.04
N GLU A 400 1.52 8.46 21.42
CA GLU A 400 2.53 7.87 20.52
C GLU A 400 1.87 6.89 19.54
N ASP A 401 0.97 6.03 20.02
CA ASP A 401 0.17 5.16 19.16
C ASP A 401 -0.74 5.98 18.24
N ALA A 402 -1.29 7.10 18.73
CA ALA A 402 -2.06 8.02 17.91
C ALA A 402 -1.22 8.57 16.75
N LEU A 403 -0.02 9.08 17.04
CA LEU A 403 0.88 9.60 16.01
C LEU A 403 1.28 8.52 15.00
N ARG A 404 1.66 7.33 15.46
CA ARG A 404 2.03 6.20 14.60
C ARG A 404 0.88 5.81 13.67
N LEU A 405 -0.35 5.77 14.18
CA LEU A 405 -1.53 5.39 13.42
C LEU A 405 -1.97 6.47 12.43
N LEU A 406 -1.88 7.74 12.82
CA LEU A 406 -2.09 8.89 11.95
C LEU A 406 -1.15 8.86 10.74
N ILE A 407 0.15 8.66 11.00
CA ILE A 407 1.19 8.53 9.97
C ILE A 407 0.90 7.34 9.06
N ASP A 408 0.65 6.15 9.64
CA ASP A 408 0.43 4.94 8.83
C ASP A 408 -0.80 5.08 7.94
N LEU A 409 -1.97 5.45 8.48
CA LEU A 409 -3.19 5.56 7.67
C LEU A 409 -3.09 6.65 6.60
N ASN A 410 -2.56 7.84 6.94
CA ASN A 410 -2.47 8.90 5.93
C ASN A 410 -1.43 8.58 4.86
N HIS A 411 -0.22 8.15 5.22
CA HIS A 411 0.85 7.94 4.24
C HIS A 411 0.64 6.69 3.38
N ARG A 412 -0.05 5.69 3.92
CA ARG A 412 -0.40 4.47 3.18
C ARG A 412 -1.42 4.74 2.09
N PHE A 413 -2.48 5.49 2.40
CA PHE A 413 -3.61 5.65 1.48
C PHE A 413 -3.60 6.97 0.69
N ALA A 414 -3.12 8.09 1.23
CA ALA A 414 -3.23 9.37 0.54
C ALA A 414 -2.15 9.52 -0.56
N LEU A 415 -2.54 9.91 -1.78
CA LEU A 415 -1.59 10.22 -2.86
C LEU A 415 -0.67 11.42 -2.52
N ASP A 416 -1.07 12.25 -1.56
CA ASP A 416 -0.29 13.36 -0.99
C ASP A 416 0.31 13.02 0.40
N GLY A 417 0.42 11.73 0.71
CA GLY A 417 1.06 11.20 1.91
C GLY A 417 2.60 11.31 1.86
N SER A 418 3.26 11.03 2.99
CA SER A 418 4.73 11.12 3.15
C SER A 418 5.32 12.50 2.82
N ASP A 419 4.50 13.54 2.97
CA ASP A 419 4.82 14.91 2.60
C ASP A 419 4.96 15.80 3.85
N PRO A 420 5.79 16.87 3.84
CA PRO A 420 5.83 17.84 4.93
C PRO A 420 4.44 18.35 5.35
N ASN A 421 3.54 18.59 4.38
CA ASN A 421 2.17 19.03 4.63
C ASN A 421 1.33 17.97 5.34
N SER A 422 1.57 16.69 5.02
CA SER A 422 0.95 15.57 5.73
C SER A 422 1.41 15.57 7.19
N TYR A 423 2.71 15.61 7.48
CA TYR A 423 3.20 15.70 8.87
C TYR A 423 2.64 16.90 9.62
N GLY A 424 2.70 18.10 9.01
CA GLY A 424 2.16 19.31 9.62
C GLY A 424 0.68 19.21 9.98
N GLY A 425 -0.14 18.63 9.10
CA GLY A 425 -1.57 18.41 9.34
C GLY A 425 -1.87 17.36 10.40
N LEU A 426 -1.10 16.25 10.43
CA LEU A 426 -1.27 15.19 11.42
C LEU A 426 -0.84 15.66 12.82
N LEU A 427 0.30 16.33 12.92
CA LEU A 427 0.79 16.89 14.19
C LEU A 427 -0.08 18.05 14.68
N TRP A 428 -0.74 18.79 13.79
CA TRP A 428 -1.77 19.78 14.19
C TRP A 428 -2.92 19.13 14.95
N ALA A 429 -3.29 17.88 14.61
CA ALA A 429 -4.32 17.15 15.35
C ALA A 429 -3.93 16.95 16.81
N LEU A 430 -2.62 16.87 17.10
CA LEU A 430 -2.00 16.71 18.42
C LEU A 430 -1.53 18.05 19.06
N GLY A 431 -1.76 19.20 18.41
CA GLY A 431 -1.52 20.53 18.98
C GLY A 431 -0.44 21.37 18.29
N LEU A 432 0.27 20.85 17.29
CA LEU A 432 1.23 21.64 16.52
C LEU A 432 0.55 22.82 15.81
N PHE A 433 1.25 23.95 15.69
CA PHE A 433 0.76 25.20 15.07
C PHE A 433 -0.47 25.85 15.73
N ASP A 434 -0.98 25.30 16.82
CA ASP A 434 -2.16 25.81 17.51
C ASP A 434 -1.84 26.28 18.93
N ARG A 435 -2.87 26.72 19.64
CA ARG A 435 -2.83 27.15 21.05
C ARG A 435 -3.63 26.17 21.93
N PRO A 436 -3.50 26.20 23.26
CA PRO A 436 -4.39 25.45 24.15
C PRO A 436 -5.85 25.97 24.10
N PHE A 437 -6.80 25.04 24.30
CA PHE A 437 -8.26 25.24 24.29
C PHE A 437 -8.93 24.75 25.58
N PRO A 438 -8.89 25.55 26.66
CA PRO A 438 -9.58 25.22 27.91
C PRO A 438 -11.12 25.21 27.76
N PRO A 439 -11.85 24.53 28.66
CA PRO A 439 -11.33 23.69 29.75
C PRO A 439 -10.69 22.39 29.23
N GLU A 440 -9.90 21.72 30.08
CA GLU A 440 -9.36 20.40 29.82
C GLU A 440 -10.46 19.36 29.57
N ARG A 441 -10.15 18.34 28.78
CA ARG A 441 -11.05 17.22 28.45
C ARG A 441 -10.30 15.91 28.66
N PRO A 442 -11.01 14.82 29.01
CA PRO A 442 -10.39 13.50 29.02
C PRO A 442 -9.67 13.18 27.71
N VAL A 443 -8.57 12.45 27.80
CA VAL A 443 -7.69 11.96 26.73
C VAL A 443 -6.90 13.05 26.00
N THR A 444 -7.54 14.14 25.59
CA THR A 444 -6.93 15.18 24.74
C THR A 444 -6.49 16.44 25.49
N GLY A 445 -6.87 16.57 26.76
CA GLY A 445 -6.58 17.75 27.59
C GLY A 445 -7.03 19.05 26.91
N THR A 446 -6.08 19.97 26.70
CA THR A 446 -6.34 21.27 26.06
C THR A 446 -6.12 21.30 24.55
N VAL A 447 -5.89 20.16 23.89
CA VAL A 447 -5.85 20.11 22.42
C VAL A 447 -7.21 20.52 21.84
N ARG A 448 -7.22 21.26 20.72
CA ARG A 448 -8.46 21.76 20.10
C ARG A 448 -9.46 20.62 19.86
N PRO A 449 -10.70 20.71 20.39
CA PRO A 449 -11.72 19.68 20.18
C PRO A 449 -12.27 19.76 18.76
N ARG A 450 -12.61 18.60 18.20
CA ARG A 450 -13.31 18.51 16.91
C ARG A 450 -14.05 17.18 16.81
N ALA A 451 -15.20 17.09 17.47
CA ALA A 451 -16.05 15.90 17.41
C ALA A 451 -16.59 15.67 15.99
N THR A 452 -16.60 14.40 15.58
CA THR A 452 -17.20 13.94 14.32
C THR A 452 -18.68 14.28 14.24
N THR A 453 -19.42 14.10 15.33
CA THR A 453 -20.85 14.42 15.47
C THR A 453 -21.16 15.88 15.13
N THR A 454 -20.44 16.83 15.74
CA THR A 454 -20.62 18.27 15.48
C THR A 454 -20.26 18.66 14.05
N HIS A 455 -19.29 17.97 13.42
CA HIS A 455 -18.97 18.24 12.02
C HIS A 455 -20.04 17.68 11.08
N ALA A 456 -20.58 16.49 11.37
CA ALA A 456 -21.64 15.87 10.60
C ALA A 456 -22.91 16.75 10.53
N GLU A 457 -23.25 17.48 11.61
CA GLU A 457 -24.38 18.42 11.63
C GLU A 457 -24.28 19.57 10.61
N ARG A 458 -23.07 19.87 10.11
CA ARG A 458 -22.79 21.02 9.22
C ARG A 458 -22.41 20.60 7.81
N LEU A 459 -22.35 19.29 7.55
CA LEU A 459 -22.02 18.71 6.26
C LEU A 459 -23.25 17.98 5.72
N ASP A 460 -23.54 18.13 4.43
CA ASP A 460 -24.45 17.23 3.74
C ASP A 460 -23.79 15.85 3.63
N LEU A 461 -23.98 15.03 4.67
CA LEU A 461 -23.30 13.76 4.83
C LEU A 461 -23.71 12.76 3.76
N ASP A 462 -24.99 12.75 3.35
CA ASP A 462 -25.46 11.84 2.31
C ASP A 462 -24.85 12.21 0.95
N ARG A 463 -24.71 13.51 0.65
CA ARG A 463 -23.97 13.95 -0.55
C ARG A 463 -22.49 13.61 -0.47
N TYR A 464 -21.87 13.75 0.70
CA TYR A 464 -20.47 13.36 0.90
C TYR A 464 -20.27 11.86 0.71
N GLU A 465 -21.12 11.02 1.30
CA GLU A 465 -21.10 9.57 1.14
C GLU A 465 -21.28 9.16 -0.33
N ARG A 466 -22.26 9.73 -1.05
CA ARG A 466 -22.41 9.48 -2.50
C ARG A 466 -21.14 9.83 -3.29
N ARG A 467 -20.46 10.92 -2.93
CA ARG A 467 -19.21 11.34 -3.56
C ARG A 467 -18.05 10.38 -3.28
N VAL A 468 -17.99 9.85 -2.06
CA VAL A 468 -16.95 8.91 -1.61
C VAL A 468 -17.18 7.50 -2.16
N ASP A 469 -18.44 7.09 -2.23
CA ASP A 469 -18.81 5.74 -2.59
C ASP A 469 -18.89 5.55 -4.12
N ARG A 470 -18.74 6.62 -4.90
CA ARG A 470 -18.68 6.55 -6.37
C ARG A 470 -17.51 5.66 -6.84
N PRO A 471 -17.66 4.93 -7.94
CA PRO A 471 -16.57 4.14 -8.52
C PRO A 471 -15.41 5.03 -8.97
N ALA A 472 -14.17 4.65 -8.60
CA ALA A 472 -12.98 5.40 -9.00
C ALA A 472 -12.70 5.31 -10.52
N GLY A 473 -13.18 4.26 -11.17
CA GLY A 473 -13.12 4.02 -12.63
C GLY A 473 -14.39 4.44 -13.38
N GLY A 474 -15.23 5.31 -12.82
CA GLY A 474 -16.41 5.87 -13.51
C GLY A 474 -17.65 4.98 -13.48
N ALA A 475 -17.51 3.67 -13.62
CA ALA A 475 -18.59 2.69 -13.51
C ALA A 475 -18.30 1.62 -12.45
N THR A 476 -19.35 1.07 -11.85
CA THR A 476 -19.23 -0.03 -10.90
C THR A 476 -18.96 -1.32 -11.67
N GLN A 477 -17.73 -1.80 -11.65
CA GLN A 477 -17.37 -3.09 -12.22
C GLN A 477 -17.90 -4.24 -11.35
N ARG A 478 -18.47 -5.26 -12.00
CA ARG A 478 -18.91 -6.53 -11.41
C ARG A 478 -17.82 -7.57 -11.56
N VAL A 479 -17.41 -8.18 -10.45
CA VAL A 479 -16.34 -9.18 -10.40
C VAL A 479 -16.87 -10.49 -9.83
N ALA A 480 -16.67 -11.58 -10.55
CA ALA A 480 -16.85 -12.93 -10.01
C ALA A 480 -15.52 -13.49 -9.52
N VAL A 481 -15.50 -14.05 -8.31
CA VAL A 481 -14.35 -14.78 -7.77
C VAL A 481 -14.74 -16.22 -7.53
N ILE A 482 -14.04 -17.17 -8.15
CA ILE A 482 -14.34 -18.59 -8.07
C ILE A 482 -13.37 -19.25 -7.10
N GLY A 483 -13.89 -19.68 -5.96
CA GLY A 483 -13.18 -20.22 -4.81
C GLY A 483 -13.20 -19.25 -3.63
N ALA A 484 -13.72 -19.69 -2.49
CA ALA A 484 -13.72 -18.98 -1.22
C ALA A 484 -12.59 -19.47 -0.28
N GLY A 485 -11.44 -19.85 -0.85
CA GLY A 485 -10.19 -20.02 -0.12
C GLY A 485 -9.56 -18.66 0.25
N ILE A 486 -8.46 -18.68 0.99
CA ILE A 486 -7.77 -17.44 1.42
C ILE A 486 -7.40 -16.54 0.24
N ALA A 487 -6.96 -17.11 -0.90
CA ALA A 487 -6.63 -16.33 -2.10
C ALA A 487 -7.85 -15.59 -2.67
N GLY A 488 -8.93 -16.32 -2.97
CA GLY A 488 -10.15 -15.72 -3.50
C GLY A 488 -10.80 -14.72 -2.54
N LEU A 489 -10.82 -15.00 -1.24
CA LEU A 489 -11.34 -14.07 -0.25
C LEU A 489 -10.48 -12.82 -0.08
N ALA A 490 -9.15 -12.94 -0.12
CA ALA A 490 -8.26 -11.78 -0.08
C ALA A 490 -8.40 -10.91 -1.33
N ALA A 491 -8.53 -11.54 -2.51
CA ALA A 491 -8.82 -10.84 -3.76
C ALA A 491 -10.18 -10.10 -3.67
N GLY A 492 -11.24 -10.83 -3.32
CA GLY A 492 -12.58 -10.28 -3.23
C GLY A 492 -12.72 -9.17 -2.20
N ARG A 493 -12.11 -9.31 -1.02
CA ARG A 493 -12.05 -8.27 0.01
C ARG A 493 -11.36 -7.00 -0.50
N THR A 494 -10.20 -7.16 -1.13
CA THR A 494 -9.41 -6.03 -1.65
C THR A 494 -10.20 -5.28 -2.72
N LEU A 495 -10.82 -5.98 -3.67
CA LEU A 495 -11.64 -5.37 -4.71
C LEU A 495 -12.89 -4.67 -4.14
N ALA A 496 -13.57 -5.29 -3.18
CA ALA A 496 -14.73 -4.70 -2.51
C ALA A 496 -14.37 -3.45 -1.68
N ASP A 497 -13.20 -3.42 -1.02
CA ASP A 497 -12.68 -2.23 -0.33
C ASP A 497 -12.50 -1.05 -1.30
N HIS A 498 -12.13 -1.33 -2.56
CA HIS A 498 -12.01 -0.33 -3.64
C HIS A 498 -13.34 0.01 -4.34
N GLY A 499 -14.46 -0.57 -3.88
CA GLY A 499 -15.80 -0.23 -4.36
C GLY A 499 -16.29 -1.03 -5.56
N LEU A 500 -15.62 -2.12 -5.93
CA LEU A 500 -16.13 -3.04 -6.96
C LEU A 500 -17.22 -3.94 -6.38
N ALA A 501 -18.18 -4.35 -7.21
CA ALA A 501 -19.24 -5.27 -6.85
C ALA A 501 -18.74 -6.71 -6.99
N VAL A 502 -18.44 -7.38 -5.87
CA VAL A 502 -17.80 -8.70 -5.87
C VAL A 502 -18.79 -9.78 -5.43
N THR A 503 -18.88 -10.86 -6.21
CA THR A 503 -19.56 -12.10 -5.82
C THR A 503 -18.55 -13.25 -5.80
N VAL A 504 -18.47 -13.98 -4.69
CA VAL A 504 -17.55 -15.11 -4.50
C VAL A 504 -18.34 -16.42 -4.54
N TYR A 505 -17.94 -17.37 -5.38
CA TYR A 505 -18.58 -18.67 -5.53
C TYR A 505 -17.71 -19.78 -4.93
N ASP A 506 -18.28 -20.67 -4.13
CA ASP A 506 -17.58 -21.86 -3.65
C ASP A 506 -18.51 -23.07 -3.63
N LYS A 507 -18.00 -24.19 -4.14
CA LYS A 507 -18.71 -25.49 -4.14
C LYS A 507 -18.88 -26.10 -2.74
N GLY A 508 -18.09 -25.65 -1.78
CA GLY A 508 -18.09 -26.11 -0.40
C GLY A 508 -19.23 -25.49 0.41
N ARG A 509 -19.60 -26.19 1.49
CA ARG A 509 -20.63 -25.70 2.44
C ARG A 509 -20.16 -24.51 3.29
N GLY A 510 -18.85 -24.31 3.38
CA GLY A 510 -18.21 -23.25 4.15
C GLY A 510 -17.00 -22.69 3.41
N VAL A 511 -16.51 -21.56 3.92
CA VAL A 511 -15.34 -20.85 3.37
C VAL A 511 -14.04 -21.42 3.91
N GLY A 512 -12.92 -20.98 3.35
CA GLY A 512 -11.58 -21.20 3.90
C GLY A 512 -10.74 -22.23 3.15
N GLY A 513 -11.33 -23.05 2.29
CA GLY A 513 -10.60 -24.02 1.47
C GLY A 513 -9.68 -24.90 2.32
N ARG A 514 -8.36 -24.75 2.16
CA ARG A 514 -7.36 -25.50 2.95
C ARG A 514 -7.22 -25.04 4.41
N THR A 515 -7.85 -23.95 4.85
CA THR A 515 -7.94 -23.60 6.29
C THR A 515 -9.10 -24.33 7.00
N ALA A 516 -9.54 -25.46 6.42
CA ALA A 516 -10.71 -26.19 6.84
C ALA A 516 -10.63 -26.73 8.27
N HIS A 517 -11.71 -26.46 8.99
CA HIS A 517 -12.04 -27.01 10.28
C HIS A 517 -13.21 -28.01 10.15
N ARG A 518 -13.20 -29.07 10.95
CA ARG A 518 -14.27 -30.06 11.04
C ARG A 518 -14.67 -30.25 12.49
N ARG A 519 -15.94 -29.99 12.79
CA ARG A 519 -16.59 -30.41 14.02
C ARG A 519 -17.20 -31.79 13.82
N HIS A 520 -16.80 -32.77 14.63
CA HIS A 520 -17.39 -34.12 14.60
C HIS A 520 -18.59 -34.20 15.53
N ASP A 521 -18.42 -33.74 16.77
CA ASP A 521 -19.46 -33.66 17.80
C ASP A 521 -19.22 -32.43 18.72
N GLU A 522 -19.76 -32.41 19.93
CA GLU A 522 -19.58 -31.31 20.88
C GLU A 522 -18.18 -31.23 21.48
N GLU A 523 -17.50 -32.36 21.60
CA GLU A 523 -16.20 -32.50 22.28
C GLU A 523 -15.03 -32.64 21.30
N HIS A 524 -15.28 -33.14 20.08
CA HIS A 524 -14.24 -33.48 19.11
C HIS A 524 -14.28 -32.58 17.87
N ASP A 525 -13.22 -31.81 17.71
CA ASP A 525 -13.03 -30.90 16.60
C ASP A 525 -11.60 -30.98 16.04
N PHE A 526 -11.46 -30.68 14.75
CA PHE A 526 -10.21 -30.90 14.01
C PHE A 526 -9.97 -29.82 12.96
N ASP A 527 -8.87 -29.09 13.10
CA ASP A 527 -8.28 -28.43 11.95
C ASP A 527 -7.60 -29.51 11.11
N HIS A 528 -8.14 -29.83 9.93
CA HIS A 528 -7.68 -30.96 9.10
C HIS A 528 -7.04 -30.52 7.78
N GLY A 529 -7.01 -29.22 7.53
CA GLY A 529 -6.23 -28.60 6.48
C GLY A 529 -4.91 -28.02 7.00
N ALA A 530 -4.72 -26.71 6.86
CA ALA A 530 -3.59 -25.97 7.42
C ALA A 530 -3.60 -26.07 8.95
N GLN A 531 -2.47 -26.48 9.53
CA GLN A 531 -2.35 -26.69 10.98
C GLN A 531 -1.91 -25.44 11.73
N TYR A 532 -1.22 -24.55 11.03
CA TYR A 532 -0.80 -23.23 11.46
C TYR A 532 -0.42 -22.42 10.21
N PHE A 533 -0.13 -21.13 10.37
CA PHE A 533 0.53 -20.32 9.35
C PHE A 533 1.61 -19.42 9.96
N SER A 534 2.45 -18.86 9.11
CA SER A 534 3.48 -17.87 9.47
C SER A 534 3.23 -16.56 8.73
N ALA A 535 3.66 -15.44 9.31
CA ALA A 535 3.60 -14.14 8.67
C ALA A 535 5.01 -13.51 8.61
N ARG A 536 5.52 -13.33 7.39
CA ARG A 536 6.87 -12.83 7.09
C ARG A 536 6.80 -11.59 6.21
N HIS A 537 5.93 -11.60 5.20
CA HIS A 537 5.76 -10.49 4.29
C HIS A 537 5.11 -9.30 5.02
N PRO A 538 5.64 -8.07 4.89
CA PRO A 538 5.14 -6.90 5.64
C PRO A 538 3.64 -6.64 5.47
N ALA A 539 3.09 -6.84 4.26
CA ALA A 539 1.66 -6.64 4.00
C ALA A 539 0.78 -7.66 4.74
N PHE A 540 1.21 -8.94 4.82
CA PHE A 540 0.46 -9.97 5.53
C PHE A 540 0.64 -9.87 7.04
N ARG A 541 1.86 -9.57 7.52
CA ARG A 541 2.16 -9.38 8.95
C ARG A 541 1.27 -8.32 9.60
N ARG A 542 1.04 -7.19 8.92
CA ARG A 542 0.17 -6.11 9.40
C ARG A 542 -1.28 -6.57 9.62
N ARG A 543 -1.79 -7.43 8.73
CA ARG A 543 -3.13 -8.02 8.87
C ARG A 543 -3.19 -8.96 10.06
N VAL A 544 -2.19 -9.82 10.20
CA VAL A 544 -2.08 -10.76 11.33
C VAL A 544 -1.95 -10.02 12.66
N GLU A 545 -1.19 -8.93 12.74
CA GLU A 545 -1.13 -8.05 13.92
C GLU A 545 -2.49 -7.47 14.29
N SER A 546 -3.28 -7.02 13.31
CA SER A 546 -4.66 -6.58 13.55
C SER A 546 -5.54 -7.72 14.05
N TRP A 547 -5.46 -8.90 13.41
CA TRP A 547 -6.27 -10.06 13.77
C TRP A 547 -5.93 -10.64 15.14
N LEU A 548 -4.67 -10.48 15.60
CA LEU A 548 -4.26 -10.79 16.97
C LEU A 548 -4.98 -9.86 17.97
N GLY A 549 -5.00 -8.56 17.68
CA GLY A 549 -5.71 -7.57 18.50
C GLY A 549 -7.23 -7.83 18.59
N ASP A 550 -7.82 -8.30 17.49
CA ASP A 550 -9.24 -8.67 17.43
C ASP A 550 -9.55 -10.09 17.99
N GLY A 551 -8.53 -10.84 18.42
CA GLY A 551 -8.71 -12.23 18.91
C GLY A 551 -9.14 -13.24 17.83
N LEU A 552 -9.04 -12.88 16.54
CA LEU A 552 -9.31 -13.76 15.40
C LEU A 552 -8.17 -14.75 15.14
N VAL A 553 -6.97 -14.40 15.59
CA VAL A 553 -5.75 -15.20 15.48
C VAL A 553 -5.06 -15.22 16.84
N SER A 554 -4.37 -16.31 17.16
CA SER A 554 -3.44 -16.39 18.29
C SER A 554 -2.13 -17.00 17.85
N GLU A 555 -1.04 -16.64 18.52
CA GLU A 555 0.17 -17.45 18.48
C GLU A 555 -0.10 -18.81 19.15
N TRP A 556 0.41 -19.87 18.54
CA TRP A 556 0.34 -21.24 19.02
C TRP A 556 1.64 -21.57 19.73
N ASP A 557 1.63 -21.43 21.05
CA ASP A 557 2.75 -21.76 21.93
C ASP A 557 2.86 -23.29 22.09
N ALA A 558 3.47 -23.93 21.09
CA ALA A 558 3.56 -25.36 20.96
C ALA A 558 5.00 -25.84 20.95
N ARG A 559 5.29 -26.95 21.63
CA ARG A 559 6.56 -27.65 21.43
C ARG A 559 6.51 -28.41 20.11
N VAL A 560 7.19 -27.87 19.09
CA VAL A 560 7.30 -28.49 17.77
C VAL A 560 8.67 -29.15 17.60
N VAL A 561 8.69 -30.41 17.12
CA VAL A 561 9.92 -31.20 16.95
C VAL A 561 10.08 -31.74 15.53
N HIS A 562 11.28 -32.24 15.22
CA HIS A 562 11.59 -33.11 14.08
C HIS A 562 11.78 -34.54 14.60
N LEU A 563 11.06 -35.49 14.02
CA LEU A 563 11.22 -36.93 14.25
C LEU A 563 12.04 -37.50 13.09
N GLY A 564 13.34 -37.64 13.31
CA GLY A 564 14.28 -38.18 12.32
C GLY A 564 14.88 -39.52 12.73
N PRO A 565 15.73 -40.12 11.87
CA PRO A 565 16.44 -41.36 12.19
C PRO A 565 17.38 -41.22 13.40
N GLU A 566 17.86 -40.01 13.67
CA GLU A 566 18.72 -39.67 14.83
C GLU A 566 17.93 -39.40 16.12
N GLY A 567 16.60 -39.51 16.09
CA GLY A 567 15.71 -39.27 17.22
C GLY A 567 14.94 -37.94 17.15
N VAL A 568 14.52 -37.45 18.31
CA VAL A 568 13.70 -36.24 18.49
C VAL A 568 14.59 -35.01 18.61
N ARG A 569 14.36 -33.98 17.79
CA ARG A 569 15.07 -32.69 17.86
C ARG A 569 14.07 -31.54 17.86
N ASP A 570 14.25 -30.52 18.71
CA ASP A 570 13.35 -29.36 18.70
C ASP A 570 13.47 -28.58 17.36
N ALA A 571 12.32 -28.14 16.84
CA ALA A 571 12.27 -27.29 15.67
C ALA A 571 12.75 -25.88 16.02
N LYS A 572 13.29 -25.16 15.02
CA LYS A 572 13.70 -23.76 15.24
C LYS A 572 12.51 -22.92 15.75
N PRO A 573 12.73 -22.10 16.80
CA PRO A 573 11.73 -21.15 17.27
C PRO A 573 11.29 -20.25 16.10
N SER A 574 9.99 -20.20 15.87
CA SER A 574 9.37 -19.30 14.90
C SER A 574 7.91 -19.11 15.28
N PRO A 575 7.38 -17.87 15.18
CA PRO A 575 5.97 -17.62 15.45
C PRO A 575 5.10 -18.47 14.54
N ARG A 576 4.15 -19.18 15.14
CA ARG A 576 3.14 -20.00 14.45
C ARG A 576 1.78 -19.49 14.87
N PHE A 577 0.98 -19.11 13.89
CA PHE A 577 -0.33 -18.54 14.14
C PHE A 577 -1.42 -19.54 13.78
N VAL A 578 -2.48 -19.53 14.58
CA VAL A 578 -3.70 -20.28 14.31
C VAL A 578 -4.89 -19.34 14.40
N GLY A 579 -5.90 -19.56 13.56
CA GLY A 579 -7.17 -18.85 13.68
C GLY A 579 -7.92 -19.28 14.95
N VAL A 580 -8.71 -18.40 15.58
CA VAL A 580 -9.45 -18.66 16.83
C VAL A 580 -10.95 -18.34 16.63
N PRO A 581 -11.89 -19.20 17.06
CA PRO A 581 -11.68 -20.47 17.78
C PRO A 581 -11.15 -21.60 16.89
N ASP A 582 -11.21 -21.46 15.58
CA ASP A 582 -10.82 -22.47 14.60
C ASP A 582 -10.00 -21.89 13.46
N MET A 583 -9.34 -22.74 12.66
CA MET A 583 -8.52 -22.27 11.54
C MET A 583 -9.30 -21.53 10.45
N THR A 584 -10.63 -21.68 10.41
CA THR A 584 -11.50 -21.04 9.42
C THR A 584 -11.90 -19.61 9.83
N SER A 585 -11.61 -19.17 11.05
CA SER A 585 -11.88 -17.80 11.56
C SER A 585 -11.39 -16.69 10.63
N VAL A 586 -10.14 -16.73 10.15
CA VAL A 586 -9.60 -15.74 9.20
C VAL A 586 -10.38 -15.72 7.89
N ALA A 587 -10.76 -16.89 7.37
CA ALA A 587 -11.57 -16.96 6.16
C ALA A 587 -12.99 -16.41 6.38
N ARG A 588 -13.61 -16.68 7.53
CA ARG A 588 -14.90 -16.11 7.91
C ARG A 588 -14.83 -14.59 8.03
N HIS A 589 -13.75 -14.07 8.62
CA HIS A 589 -13.50 -12.64 8.73
C HIS A 589 -13.39 -11.97 7.36
N LEU A 590 -12.58 -12.52 6.46
CA LEU A 590 -12.46 -11.98 5.09
C LEU A 590 -13.79 -12.05 4.31
N ALA A 591 -14.62 -13.05 4.58
CA ALA A 591 -15.92 -13.26 3.93
C ALA A 591 -17.07 -12.41 4.50
N ALA A 592 -16.94 -11.85 5.71
CA ALA A 592 -18.08 -11.32 6.50
C ALA A 592 -18.91 -10.25 5.77
N ASP A 593 -18.27 -9.44 4.91
CA ASP A 593 -18.91 -8.35 4.17
C ASP A 593 -18.89 -8.58 2.65
N LEU A 594 -18.78 -9.82 2.19
CA LEU A 594 -18.80 -10.19 0.77
C LEU A 594 -20.09 -10.96 0.43
N ASP A 595 -20.57 -10.84 -0.82
CA ASP A 595 -21.59 -11.76 -1.34
C ASP A 595 -20.93 -13.11 -1.63
N VAL A 596 -21.09 -14.09 -0.73
CA VAL A 596 -20.50 -15.42 -0.87
C VAL A 596 -21.57 -16.49 -1.11
N ARG A 597 -21.60 -17.02 -2.34
CA ARG A 597 -22.47 -18.12 -2.79
C ARG A 597 -21.80 -19.46 -2.49
N ARG A 598 -22.24 -20.10 -1.40
CA ARG A 598 -21.74 -21.40 -0.91
C ARG A 598 -22.58 -22.54 -1.46
N SER A 599 -21.99 -23.73 -1.53
CA SER A 599 -22.61 -24.91 -2.18
C SER A 599 -23.01 -24.62 -3.62
N THR A 600 -22.28 -23.72 -4.27
CA THR A 600 -22.53 -23.26 -5.64
C THR A 600 -21.29 -23.56 -6.45
N ARG A 601 -21.33 -24.68 -7.20
CA ARG A 601 -20.24 -25.03 -8.10
C ARG A 601 -20.46 -24.33 -9.44
N VAL A 602 -19.46 -23.55 -9.85
CA VAL A 602 -19.34 -23.09 -11.23
C VAL A 602 -18.82 -24.24 -12.08
N THR A 603 -19.56 -24.59 -13.13
CA THR A 603 -19.25 -25.70 -14.04
C THR A 603 -18.63 -25.24 -15.35
N GLU A 604 -19.00 -24.04 -15.83
CA GLU A 604 -18.49 -23.49 -17.10
C GLU A 604 -18.36 -21.96 -17.02
N LEU A 605 -17.39 -21.42 -17.74
CA LEU A 605 -17.22 -19.98 -17.98
C LEU A 605 -17.50 -19.68 -19.45
N ARG A 606 -18.38 -18.72 -19.69
CA ARG A 606 -18.70 -18.26 -21.05
C ARG A 606 -18.37 -16.78 -21.18
N SER A 607 -17.50 -16.43 -22.11
CA SER A 607 -17.29 -15.05 -22.53
C SER A 607 -18.32 -14.68 -23.60
N GLY A 608 -18.90 -13.49 -23.51
CA GLY A 608 -19.93 -13.02 -24.45
C GLY A 608 -19.93 -11.51 -24.62
N VAL A 609 -20.81 -11.04 -25.51
CA VAL A 609 -21.05 -9.60 -25.72
C VAL A 609 -21.68 -9.03 -24.44
N GLY A 610 -20.92 -8.25 -23.68
CA GLY A 610 -21.34 -7.66 -22.41
C GLY A 610 -20.69 -8.27 -21.16
N GLY A 611 -19.74 -9.20 -21.30
CA GLY A 611 -18.93 -9.72 -20.20
C GLY A 611 -18.99 -11.25 -20.04
N TRP A 612 -18.60 -11.72 -18.86
CA TRP A 612 -18.55 -13.12 -18.49
C TRP A 612 -19.86 -13.61 -17.86
N THR A 613 -20.26 -14.83 -18.19
CA THR A 613 -21.37 -15.54 -17.54
C THR A 613 -20.87 -16.86 -16.98
N LEU A 614 -21.45 -17.26 -15.85
CA LEU A 614 -21.10 -18.47 -15.12
C LEU A 614 -22.25 -19.46 -15.20
N ASP A 615 -21.99 -20.68 -15.64
CA ASP A 615 -22.96 -21.77 -15.53
C ASP A 615 -22.76 -22.48 -14.18
N LEU A 616 -23.86 -22.72 -13.47
CA LEU A 616 -23.88 -23.32 -12.14
C LEU A 616 -24.41 -24.77 -12.20
N GLU A 617 -24.01 -25.61 -11.26
CA GLU A 617 -24.34 -27.06 -11.23
C GLU A 617 -25.85 -27.36 -11.25
N ASP A 618 -26.70 -26.46 -10.75
CA ASP A 618 -28.17 -26.60 -10.73
C ASP A 618 -28.86 -26.03 -12.00
N ALA A 619 -28.11 -25.87 -13.10
CA ALA A 619 -28.56 -25.29 -14.38
C ALA A 619 -29.01 -23.82 -14.32
N GLU A 620 -28.65 -23.11 -13.25
CA GLU A 620 -28.75 -21.66 -13.16
C GLU A 620 -27.54 -20.98 -13.83
N THR A 621 -27.74 -19.77 -14.33
CA THR A 621 -26.66 -18.92 -14.84
C THR A 621 -26.59 -17.61 -14.07
N ASP A 622 -25.40 -17.06 -13.88
CA ASP A 622 -25.19 -15.78 -13.22
C ASP A 622 -24.25 -14.87 -14.04
N GLY A 623 -24.46 -13.56 -13.94
CA GLY A 623 -23.75 -12.53 -14.70
C GLY A 623 -24.64 -11.41 -15.24
N PRO A 624 -24.18 -10.65 -16.24
CA PRO A 624 -22.80 -10.62 -16.72
C PRO A 624 -21.82 -10.02 -15.69
N PHE A 625 -20.57 -10.46 -15.72
CA PHE A 625 -19.44 -9.92 -14.95
C PHE A 625 -18.42 -9.27 -15.87
N ASP A 626 -17.82 -8.16 -15.46
CA ASP A 626 -16.73 -7.52 -16.21
C ASP A 626 -15.42 -8.30 -16.03
N VAL A 627 -15.23 -8.90 -14.85
CA VAL A 627 -14.01 -9.61 -14.48
C VAL A 627 -14.31 -10.96 -13.83
N VAL A 628 -13.54 -11.99 -14.16
CA VAL A 628 -13.55 -13.30 -13.48
C VAL A 628 -12.17 -13.62 -12.92
N LEU A 629 -12.07 -13.88 -11.61
CA LEU A 629 -10.87 -14.38 -10.97
C LEU A 629 -11.08 -15.83 -10.51
N VAL A 630 -10.23 -16.75 -10.96
CA VAL A 630 -10.29 -18.16 -10.58
C VAL A 630 -9.20 -18.44 -9.53
N SER A 631 -9.64 -18.74 -8.31
CA SER A 631 -8.77 -19.08 -7.17
C SER A 631 -8.79 -20.58 -6.79
N ALA A 632 -9.45 -21.39 -7.62
CA ALA A 632 -9.49 -22.84 -7.45
C ALA A 632 -8.07 -23.47 -7.56
N PRO A 633 -7.88 -24.72 -7.09
CA PRO A 633 -6.62 -25.43 -7.29
C PRO A 633 -6.25 -25.51 -8.78
N ALA A 634 -4.96 -25.39 -9.10
CA ALA A 634 -4.48 -25.22 -10.48
C ALA A 634 -5.08 -26.20 -11.52
N PRO A 635 -5.20 -27.52 -11.26
CA PRO A 635 -5.84 -28.45 -12.20
C PRO A 635 -7.33 -28.20 -12.44
N GLN A 636 -8.05 -27.72 -11.42
CA GLN A 636 -9.46 -27.33 -11.55
C GLN A 636 -9.57 -26.01 -12.32
N SER A 637 -8.70 -25.04 -12.04
CA SER A 637 -8.63 -23.78 -12.79
C SER A 637 -8.32 -24.03 -14.26
N ALA A 638 -7.35 -24.89 -14.58
CA ALA A 638 -7.01 -25.27 -15.94
C ALA A 638 -8.21 -25.91 -16.67
N THR A 639 -8.92 -26.82 -15.99
CA THR A 639 -10.12 -27.47 -16.55
C THR A 639 -11.23 -26.47 -16.84
N LEU A 640 -11.49 -25.55 -15.91
CA LEU A 640 -12.53 -24.54 -16.03
C LEU A 640 -12.22 -23.50 -17.14
N LEU A 641 -10.94 -23.16 -17.32
CA LEU A 641 -10.49 -22.16 -18.29
C LEU A 641 -10.24 -22.73 -19.69
N ALA A 642 -9.97 -24.03 -19.85
CA ALA A 642 -9.61 -24.61 -21.14
C ALA A 642 -10.60 -24.30 -22.28
N PRO A 643 -11.93 -24.30 -22.07
CA PRO A 643 -12.89 -24.01 -23.15
C PRO A 643 -12.90 -22.54 -23.58
N CYS A 644 -12.61 -21.59 -22.69
CA CYS A 644 -12.82 -20.17 -22.91
C CYS A 644 -11.53 -19.34 -22.99
N HIS A 645 -10.43 -19.84 -22.42
CA HIS A 645 -9.14 -19.16 -22.35
C HIS A 645 -7.96 -20.16 -22.26
N PRO A 646 -7.60 -20.84 -23.36
CA PRO A 646 -6.65 -21.96 -23.34
C PRO A 646 -5.23 -21.58 -22.88
N GLU A 647 -4.78 -20.34 -23.11
CA GLU A 647 -3.44 -19.90 -22.68
C GLU A 647 -3.32 -19.83 -21.15
N LEU A 648 -4.30 -19.21 -20.49
CA LEU A 648 -4.39 -19.15 -19.03
C LEU A 648 -4.60 -20.54 -18.41
N ALA A 649 -5.34 -21.41 -19.11
CA ALA A 649 -5.48 -22.81 -18.71
C ALA A 649 -4.12 -23.55 -18.73
N ALA A 650 -3.32 -23.36 -19.78
CA ALA A 650 -1.98 -23.92 -19.88
C ALA A 650 -1.06 -23.39 -18.77
N ARG A 651 -1.10 -22.07 -18.50
CA ARG A 651 -0.37 -21.45 -17.39
C ARG A 651 -0.76 -22.03 -16.02
N ALA A 652 -2.05 -22.28 -15.78
CA ALA A 652 -2.49 -22.92 -14.55
C ALA A 652 -2.00 -24.38 -14.44
N ALA A 653 -1.94 -25.10 -15.56
CA ALA A 653 -1.46 -26.49 -15.60
C ALA A 653 0.06 -26.62 -15.32
N ASP A 654 0.84 -25.55 -15.43
CA ASP A 654 2.28 -25.56 -15.11
C ASP A 654 2.56 -25.72 -13.61
N ALA A 655 1.62 -25.36 -12.73
CA ALA A 655 1.80 -25.57 -11.30
C ALA A 655 1.52 -27.02 -10.90
N ASP A 656 2.45 -27.63 -10.15
CA ASP A 656 2.29 -29.01 -9.66
C ASP A 656 1.82 -29.02 -8.20
N LEU A 657 0.74 -29.76 -7.94
CA LEU A 657 0.16 -29.96 -6.62
C LEU A 657 0.11 -31.44 -6.29
N ALA A 658 0.70 -31.80 -5.16
CA ALA A 658 0.61 -33.14 -4.62
C ALA A 658 -0.67 -33.36 -3.79
N PRO A 659 -1.21 -34.59 -3.80
CA PRO A 659 -2.29 -34.96 -2.91
C PRO A 659 -1.80 -35.17 -1.47
N CYS A 660 -2.72 -35.14 -0.51
CA CYS A 660 -2.44 -35.50 0.89
C CYS A 660 -3.64 -36.24 1.51
N TRP A 661 -3.38 -37.43 2.06
CA TRP A 661 -4.29 -38.05 3.02
C TRP A 661 -4.11 -37.41 4.39
N THR A 662 -5.22 -37.10 5.05
CA THR A 662 -5.25 -36.61 6.43
C THR A 662 -6.11 -37.55 7.26
N ILE A 663 -5.63 -37.97 8.42
CA ILE A 663 -6.49 -38.61 9.42
C ILE A 663 -6.65 -37.72 10.65
N MET A 664 -7.85 -37.78 11.23
CA MET A 664 -8.25 -37.08 12.44
C MET A 664 -8.55 -38.13 13.50
N LEU A 665 -7.83 -38.07 14.61
CA LEU A 665 -7.86 -39.08 15.67
C LEU A 665 -8.29 -38.43 16.99
N ALA A 666 -9.24 -39.03 17.70
CA ALA A 666 -9.55 -38.68 19.08
C ALA A 666 -9.31 -39.87 20.02
N PHE A 667 -8.89 -39.58 21.25
CA PHE A 667 -8.65 -40.59 22.28
C PHE A 667 -9.27 -40.17 23.62
N ASP A 668 -9.75 -41.13 24.40
CA ASP A 668 -10.34 -40.87 25.72
C ASP A 668 -9.31 -40.39 26.76
N ARG A 669 -8.02 -40.59 26.48
CA ARG A 669 -6.92 -40.25 27.38
C ARG A 669 -5.77 -39.63 26.62
N ARG A 670 -5.17 -38.62 27.24
CA ARG A 670 -3.97 -37.92 26.75
C ARG A 670 -2.86 -38.90 26.35
N LEU A 671 -2.25 -38.67 25.19
CA LEU A 671 -1.05 -39.36 24.74
C LEU A 671 0.19 -38.60 25.23
N ASP A 672 1.05 -39.30 25.95
CA ASP A 672 2.29 -38.74 26.48
C ASP A 672 3.44 -38.96 25.48
N VAL A 673 3.64 -37.96 24.61
CA VAL A 673 4.71 -37.95 23.59
C VAL A 673 5.76 -36.86 23.86
N GLY A 674 5.55 -36.04 24.89
CA GLY A 674 6.45 -34.94 25.24
C GLY A 674 6.48 -33.73 24.29
N PHE A 675 5.64 -33.69 23.24
CA PHE A 675 5.54 -32.55 22.30
C PHE A 675 4.10 -32.36 21.79
N ASP A 676 3.86 -31.25 21.11
CA ASP A 676 2.55 -30.87 20.57
C ASP A 676 2.44 -31.08 19.06
N ALA A 677 3.55 -30.97 18.33
CA ALA A 677 3.59 -31.27 16.91
C ALA A 677 4.95 -31.77 16.46
N ALA A 678 4.96 -32.51 15.35
CA ALA A 678 6.18 -33.03 14.76
C ALA A 678 6.18 -33.02 13.24
N PHE A 679 7.31 -32.58 12.67
CA PHE A 679 7.72 -32.94 11.32
C PHE A 679 8.26 -34.37 11.32
N VAL A 680 7.70 -35.25 10.50
CA VAL A 680 8.14 -36.65 10.39
C VAL A 680 9.10 -36.79 9.21
N GLU A 681 10.35 -37.16 9.52
CA GLU A 681 11.47 -37.31 8.58
C GLU A 681 11.96 -38.76 8.49
N THR A 682 11.33 -39.68 9.22
CA THR A 682 11.57 -41.12 9.11
C THR A 682 10.91 -41.71 7.87
N ALA A 683 11.46 -42.81 7.35
CA ALA A 683 10.81 -43.58 6.29
C ALA A 683 9.42 -44.08 6.74
N GLY A 684 8.40 -43.88 5.91
CA GLY A 684 7.04 -44.29 6.23
C GLY A 684 5.98 -43.37 5.62
N PRO A 685 4.70 -43.60 5.96
CA PRO A 685 3.60 -42.91 5.30
C PRO A 685 3.25 -41.56 5.92
N LEU A 686 3.96 -41.08 6.94
CA LEU A 686 3.63 -39.87 7.68
C LEU A 686 4.61 -38.74 7.37
N ARG A 687 4.10 -37.50 7.32
CA ARG A 687 4.93 -36.31 7.15
C ARG A 687 4.74 -35.26 8.25
N TRP A 688 3.55 -35.19 8.84
CA TRP A 688 3.25 -34.23 9.90
C TRP A 688 2.23 -34.80 10.88
N VAL A 689 2.42 -34.50 12.17
CA VAL A 689 1.43 -34.77 13.22
C VAL A 689 1.30 -33.55 14.12
N ALA A 690 0.08 -33.21 14.52
CA ALA A 690 -0.17 -32.13 15.47
C ALA A 690 -1.33 -32.49 16.40
N ARG A 691 -1.12 -32.26 17.70
CA ARG A 691 -2.17 -32.27 18.71
C ARG A 691 -3.05 -31.05 18.46
N ASN A 692 -4.29 -31.28 18.02
CA ASN A 692 -5.21 -30.20 17.71
C ASN A 692 -5.63 -29.45 18.99
N ALA A 693 -5.80 -30.17 20.10
CA ALA A 693 -6.16 -29.62 21.39
C ALA A 693 -5.11 -28.73 22.08
N SER A 694 -3.87 -28.69 21.61
CA SER A 694 -2.88 -27.71 22.12
C SER A 694 -3.04 -26.33 21.49
N LYS A 695 -3.90 -26.18 20.47
CA LYS A 695 -4.14 -24.90 19.81
C LYS A 695 -5.11 -24.05 20.65
N PRO A 696 -4.85 -22.74 20.80
CA PRO A 696 -5.77 -21.84 21.49
C PRO A 696 -7.21 -21.91 20.94
N GLY A 697 -8.21 -21.96 21.82
CA GLY A 697 -9.63 -21.95 21.44
C GLY A 697 -10.21 -23.29 20.94
N ARG A 698 -9.45 -24.39 20.96
CA ARG A 698 -9.94 -25.75 20.64
C ARG A 698 -10.49 -26.44 21.87
N SER A 699 -11.23 -27.54 21.65
CA SER A 699 -11.64 -28.43 22.72
C SER A 699 -10.44 -28.98 23.50
N SER A 700 -10.64 -29.35 24.77
CA SER A 700 -9.63 -30.03 25.59
C SER A 700 -9.54 -31.54 25.31
N ALA A 701 -10.37 -32.08 24.41
CA ALA A 701 -10.38 -33.50 24.06
C ALA A 701 -9.05 -33.88 23.39
N GLU A 702 -8.52 -35.09 23.62
CA GLU A 702 -7.24 -35.51 23.05
C GLU A 702 -7.38 -35.79 21.55
N THR A 703 -7.29 -34.74 20.75
CA THR A 703 -7.47 -34.75 19.30
C THR A 703 -6.15 -34.53 18.57
N TRP A 704 -5.93 -35.28 17.50
CA TRP A 704 -4.72 -35.24 16.67
C TRP A 704 -5.09 -35.17 15.19
N THR A 705 -4.37 -34.32 14.46
CA THR A 705 -4.39 -34.30 12.99
C THR A 705 -3.06 -34.82 12.47
N VAL A 706 -3.14 -35.79 11.55
CA VAL A 706 -1.98 -36.47 10.95
C VAL A 706 -2.05 -36.30 9.45
N HIS A 707 -0.99 -35.77 8.83
CA HIS A 707 -0.84 -35.69 7.39
C HIS A 707 0.12 -36.76 6.89
N ALA A 708 -0.34 -37.49 5.89
CA ALA A 708 0.46 -38.48 5.20
C ALA A 708 1.52 -37.83 4.29
N ASP A 709 2.58 -38.56 4.04
CA ASP A 709 3.55 -38.21 3.01
C ASP A 709 2.88 -38.17 1.62
N HIS A 710 3.35 -37.24 0.79
CA HIS A 710 2.78 -36.94 -0.50
C HIS A 710 3.07 -38.00 -1.56
N ALA A 711 4.24 -38.64 -1.53
CA ALA A 711 4.58 -39.75 -2.43
C ALA A 711 3.76 -40.98 -2.04
N TRP A 712 3.74 -41.31 -0.75
CA TRP A 712 2.88 -42.39 -0.23
C TRP A 712 1.41 -42.13 -0.57
N THR A 713 0.91 -40.91 -0.37
CA THR A 713 -0.47 -40.54 -0.69
C THR A 713 -0.77 -40.76 -2.17
N ARG A 714 0.15 -40.42 -3.07
CA ARG A 714 -0.05 -40.58 -4.52
C ARG A 714 -0.30 -42.03 -4.90
N ASP A 715 0.46 -42.95 -4.32
CA ASP A 715 0.31 -44.39 -4.55
C ASP A 715 -0.99 -44.96 -3.95
N HIS A 716 -1.54 -44.30 -2.94
CA HIS A 716 -2.69 -44.77 -2.15
C HIS A 716 -3.92 -43.86 -2.31
N ILE A 717 -3.95 -43.00 -3.34
CA ILE A 717 -4.95 -41.92 -3.42
C ILE A 717 -6.37 -42.42 -3.68
N GLU A 718 -6.51 -43.56 -4.37
CA GLU A 718 -7.80 -44.19 -4.68
C GLU A 718 -8.18 -45.31 -3.70
N GLU A 719 -7.38 -45.56 -2.66
CA GLU A 719 -7.74 -46.54 -1.63
C GLU A 719 -8.96 -46.10 -0.81
N ALA A 720 -9.67 -47.10 -0.25
CA ALA A 720 -10.80 -46.87 0.65
C ALA A 720 -10.37 -46.13 1.92
N ARG A 721 -11.22 -45.22 2.41
CA ARG A 721 -10.91 -44.33 3.55
C ARG A 721 -10.58 -45.12 4.81
N GLU A 722 -11.28 -46.22 5.02
CA GLU A 722 -11.16 -47.11 6.17
C GLU A 722 -9.79 -47.79 6.17
N THR A 723 -9.37 -48.35 5.02
CA THR A 723 -8.05 -48.95 4.84
C THR A 723 -6.91 -47.95 5.10
N VAL A 724 -7.05 -46.73 4.57
CA VAL A 724 -6.06 -45.67 4.78
C VAL A 724 -6.03 -45.25 6.25
N ALA A 725 -7.19 -45.12 6.89
CA ALA A 725 -7.31 -44.78 8.30
C ALA A 725 -6.57 -45.78 9.19
N ASP A 726 -6.76 -47.07 8.98
CA ASP A 726 -6.10 -48.14 9.75
C ASP A 726 -4.57 -48.12 9.56
N ARG A 727 -4.12 -47.96 8.31
CA ARG A 727 -2.68 -47.92 7.97
C ARG A 727 -1.99 -46.72 8.60
N LEU A 728 -2.58 -45.53 8.47
CA LEU A 728 -2.01 -44.30 9.02
C LEU A 728 -2.11 -44.24 10.54
N THR A 729 -3.16 -44.79 11.16
CA THR A 729 -3.25 -44.93 12.62
C THR A 729 -2.18 -45.87 13.15
N SER A 730 -1.96 -47.00 12.48
CA SER A 730 -0.89 -47.93 12.83
C SER A 730 0.49 -47.29 12.68
N ALA A 731 0.70 -46.50 11.62
CA ALA A 731 1.94 -45.75 11.43
C ALA A 731 2.12 -44.67 12.50
N PHE A 732 1.06 -43.98 12.91
CA PHE A 732 1.08 -42.96 13.96
C PHE A 732 1.62 -43.52 15.27
N PHE A 733 1.08 -44.65 15.75
CA PHE A 733 1.58 -45.27 16.98
C PHE A 733 3.04 -45.74 16.86
N ARG A 734 3.40 -46.36 15.72
CA ARG A 734 4.79 -46.81 15.49
C ARG A 734 5.78 -45.66 15.46
N THR A 735 5.49 -44.60 14.71
CA THR A 735 6.37 -43.43 14.58
C THR A 735 6.55 -42.70 15.92
N LEU A 736 5.51 -42.69 16.76
CA LEU A 736 5.55 -42.05 18.07
C LEU A 736 6.10 -42.96 19.19
N GLY A 737 6.42 -44.22 18.89
CA GLY A 737 6.90 -45.18 19.90
C GLY A 737 5.85 -45.51 20.97
N LEU A 738 4.57 -45.38 20.65
CA LEU A 738 3.45 -45.56 21.58
C LEU A 738 2.84 -46.96 21.45
N THR A 739 2.31 -47.49 22.56
CA THR A 739 1.45 -48.68 22.53
C THR A 739 0.16 -48.37 21.75
N PRO A 740 -0.22 -49.18 20.74
CA PRO A 740 -1.44 -48.96 19.98
C PRO A 740 -2.70 -48.90 20.85
N ARG A 741 -3.58 -47.95 20.54
CA ARG A 741 -4.90 -47.78 21.17
C ARG A 741 -5.95 -47.62 20.08
N VAL A 742 -7.19 -48.06 20.35
CA VAL A 742 -8.32 -47.79 19.46
C VAL A 742 -8.73 -46.32 19.64
N PRO A 743 -8.71 -45.50 18.57
CA PRO A 743 -9.24 -44.14 18.64
C PRO A 743 -10.76 -44.16 18.85
N ALA A 744 -11.26 -43.26 19.69
CA ALA A 744 -12.70 -43.03 19.84
C ALA A 744 -13.31 -42.43 18.55
N VAL A 745 -12.53 -41.61 17.86
CA VAL A 745 -12.86 -41.05 16.55
C VAL A 745 -11.68 -41.30 15.62
N CYS A 746 -11.95 -41.83 14.43
CA CYS A 746 -10.96 -41.98 13.36
C CYS A 746 -11.60 -41.61 12.03
N ILE A 747 -11.19 -40.49 11.44
CA ILE A 747 -11.77 -40.00 10.18
C ILE A 747 -10.65 -39.75 9.18
N ALA A 748 -10.71 -40.40 8.02
CA ALA A 748 -9.82 -40.13 6.90
C ALA A 748 -10.43 -39.12 5.91
N HIS A 749 -9.63 -38.13 5.51
CA HIS A 749 -9.97 -37.12 4.52
C HIS A 749 -8.94 -37.08 3.39
N ARG A 750 -9.44 -37.01 2.15
CA ARG A 750 -8.63 -37.03 0.93
C ARG A 750 -8.55 -35.64 0.30
N TRP A 751 -7.36 -35.05 0.32
CA TRP A 751 -7.06 -33.84 -0.42
C TRP A 751 -6.39 -34.19 -1.76
N ARG A 752 -7.10 -34.03 -2.89
CA ARG A 752 -6.54 -34.32 -4.22
C ARG A 752 -5.47 -33.30 -4.66
N HIS A 753 -5.57 -32.06 -4.18
CA HIS A 753 -4.64 -30.98 -4.47
C HIS A 753 -4.36 -30.23 -3.16
N ALA A 754 -3.29 -30.62 -2.47
CA ALA A 754 -3.09 -30.27 -1.06
C ALA A 754 -1.85 -29.43 -0.80
N LEU A 755 -0.74 -29.75 -1.48
CA LEU A 755 0.57 -29.17 -1.26
C LEU A 755 1.17 -28.76 -2.60
N VAL A 756 1.59 -27.49 -2.71
CA VAL A 756 2.33 -26.99 -3.86
C VAL A 756 3.73 -27.63 -3.88
N VAL A 757 4.03 -28.39 -4.94
CA VAL A 757 5.34 -29.00 -5.18
C VAL A 757 6.19 -28.05 -6.02
N ARG A 758 5.61 -27.54 -7.11
CA ARG A 758 6.23 -26.55 -7.99
C ARG A 758 5.26 -25.39 -8.19
N PRO A 759 5.54 -24.20 -7.63
CA PRO A 759 4.71 -23.02 -7.86
C PRO A 759 4.88 -22.49 -9.29
N LEU A 760 3.94 -21.67 -9.74
CA LEU A 760 4.05 -20.97 -11.03
C LEU A 760 5.22 -19.97 -11.06
N GLY A 761 5.60 -19.41 -9.91
CA GLY A 761 6.73 -18.48 -9.79
C GLY A 761 6.37 -17.01 -10.04
N VAL A 762 5.09 -16.70 -10.27
CA VAL A 762 4.55 -15.33 -10.32
C VAL A 762 3.39 -15.20 -9.34
N ALA A 763 3.12 -14.01 -8.82
CA ALA A 763 2.11 -13.80 -7.79
C ALA A 763 0.67 -14.07 -8.26
N ALA A 764 0.35 -13.68 -9.49
CA ALA A 764 -0.92 -13.93 -10.16
C ALA A 764 -0.74 -13.77 -11.67
N VAL A 765 -1.72 -14.24 -12.45
CA VAL A 765 -1.80 -13.97 -13.90
C VAL A 765 -3.17 -13.39 -14.20
N TYR A 766 -3.21 -12.34 -15.02
CA TYR A 766 -4.42 -11.65 -15.40
C TYR A 766 -4.30 -11.22 -16.87
N ASP A 767 -5.32 -11.51 -17.67
CA ASP A 767 -5.48 -10.95 -19.00
C ASP A 767 -6.46 -9.76 -18.91
N PRO A 768 -5.97 -8.51 -19.02
CA PRO A 768 -6.82 -7.33 -18.94
C PRO A 768 -7.74 -7.16 -20.15
N ALA A 769 -7.37 -7.68 -21.34
CA ALA A 769 -8.19 -7.58 -22.53
C ALA A 769 -9.39 -8.53 -22.46
N ALA A 770 -9.18 -9.72 -21.90
CA ALA A 770 -10.24 -10.69 -21.67
C ALA A 770 -11.00 -10.47 -20.35
N GLY A 771 -10.41 -9.79 -19.36
CA GLY A 771 -11.02 -9.60 -18.04
C GLY A 771 -11.03 -10.89 -17.20
N VAL A 772 -10.03 -11.77 -17.35
CA VAL A 772 -9.96 -13.03 -16.60
C VAL A 772 -8.57 -13.28 -16.02
N GLY A 773 -8.51 -13.82 -14.81
CA GLY A 773 -7.25 -14.08 -14.12
C GLY A 773 -7.30 -15.31 -13.21
N VAL A 774 -6.12 -15.71 -12.75
CA VAL A 774 -5.92 -16.82 -11.81
C VAL A 774 -5.04 -16.40 -10.64
N CYS A 775 -5.36 -16.94 -9.47
CA CYS A 775 -4.57 -16.79 -8.25
C CYS A 775 -4.66 -18.03 -7.36
N GLY A 776 -3.79 -18.13 -6.37
CA GLY A 776 -3.78 -19.25 -5.43
C GLY A 776 -2.44 -19.39 -4.73
N ASP A 777 -2.39 -20.22 -3.70
CA ASP A 777 -1.12 -20.63 -3.09
C ASP A 777 -0.17 -21.24 -4.13
N TRP A 778 -0.71 -21.99 -5.09
CA TRP A 778 0.03 -22.58 -6.22
C TRP A 778 0.75 -21.57 -7.13
N CYS A 779 0.47 -20.27 -7.01
CA CYS A 779 1.21 -19.22 -7.70
C CYS A 779 2.60 -18.97 -7.05
N LEU A 780 2.65 -18.92 -5.71
CA LEU A 780 3.83 -18.48 -4.94
C LEU A 780 4.46 -19.55 -4.02
N GLY A 781 3.65 -20.47 -3.49
CA GLY A 781 4.12 -21.56 -2.62
C GLY A 781 3.09 -22.06 -1.60
N PRO A 782 3.43 -23.10 -0.82
CA PRO A 782 2.48 -23.87 -0.02
C PRO A 782 2.15 -23.23 1.35
N ARG A 783 1.84 -21.92 1.40
CA ARG A 783 1.55 -21.19 2.66
C ARG A 783 0.23 -20.42 2.57
N VAL A 784 -0.44 -20.26 3.71
CA VAL A 784 -1.59 -19.33 3.83
C VAL A 784 -1.19 -17.91 3.42
N GLU A 785 0.01 -17.48 3.81
CA GLU A 785 0.60 -16.21 3.37
C GLU A 785 0.71 -16.13 1.84
N ALA A 786 1.16 -17.19 1.17
CA ALA A 786 1.29 -17.22 -0.29
C ALA A 786 -0.08 -17.13 -0.97
N ALA A 787 -1.10 -17.81 -0.43
CA ALA A 787 -2.49 -17.66 -0.90
C ALA A 787 -2.98 -16.21 -0.78
N PHE A 788 -2.77 -15.59 0.39
CA PHE A 788 -3.17 -14.21 0.63
C PHE A 788 -2.47 -13.25 -0.35
N LEU A 789 -1.14 -13.34 -0.46
CA LEU A 789 -0.33 -12.49 -1.34
C LEU A 789 -0.73 -12.66 -2.82
N SER A 790 -0.99 -13.89 -3.26
CA SER A 790 -1.46 -14.15 -4.62
C SER A 790 -2.85 -13.55 -4.89
N GLY A 791 -3.76 -13.66 -3.93
CA GLY A 791 -5.11 -13.06 -4.02
C GLY A 791 -5.07 -11.54 -4.14
N VAL A 792 -4.27 -10.88 -3.30
CA VAL A 792 -4.15 -9.41 -3.36
C VAL A 792 -3.38 -8.93 -4.59
N ALA A 793 -2.41 -9.71 -5.09
CA ALA A 793 -1.72 -9.41 -6.36
C ALA A 793 -2.68 -9.50 -7.57
N ALA A 794 -3.59 -10.49 -7.59
CA ALA A 794 -4.63 -10.55 -8.61
C ALA A 794 -5.58 -9.35 -8.53
N ALA A 795 -5.97 -8.93 -7.32
CA ALA A 795 -6.75 -7.73 -7.14
C ALA A 795 -6.01 -6.46 -7.61
N GLY A 796 -4.72 -6.33 -7.29
CA GLY A 796 -3.87 -5.23 -7.76
C GLY A 796 -3.81 -5.15 -9.29
N ARG A 797 -3.67 -6.30 -9.98
CA ARG A 797 -3.72 -6.38 -11.46
C ARG A 797 -5.06 -5.91 -12.02
N VAL A 798 -6.18 -6.31 -11.42
CA VAL A 798 -7.52 -5.84 -11.84
C VAL A 798 -7.65 -4.33 -11.64
N LEU A 799 -7.24 -3.81 -10.48
CA LEU A 799 -7.34 -2.38 -10.16
C LEU A 799 -6.40 -1.53 -11.02
N GLY A 800 -5.22 -2.04 -11.38
CA GLY A 800 -4.24 -1.36 -12.23
C GLY A 800 -4.69 -1.23 -13.70
N HIS A 801 -5.56 -2.13 -14.16
CA HIS A 801 -6.12 -2.13 -15.51
C HIS A 801 -7.58 -1.67 -15.55
N ALA A 802 -8.04 -0.96 -14.51
CA ALA A 802 -9.38 -0.37 -14.52
C ALA A 802 -9.51 0.59 -15.71
N PRO A 803 -10.69 0.63 -16.37
CA PRO A 803 -10.89 1.44 -17.56
C PRO A 803 -10.65 2.93 -17.30
N ASP A 804 -10.12 3.60 -18.31
CA ASP A 804 -9.88 5.03 -18.26
C ASP A 804 -11.17 5.84 -18.11
N VAL A 805 -11.14 6.83 -17.21
CA VAL A 805 -12.22 7.80 -17.10
C VAL A 805 -11.79 9.11 -17.72
N VAL A 806 -12.55 9.57 -18.73
CA VAL A 806 -12.38 10.94 -19.23
C VAL A 806 -12.73 11.90 -18.10
N ALA A 807 -11.75 12.70 -17.66
CA ALA A 807 -11.84 13.53 -16.45
C ALA A 807 -13.01 14.55 -16.44
N THR A 808 -13.61 14.82 -17.61
CA THR A 808 -14.76 15.72 -17.75
C THR A 808 -16.07 15.17 -17.18
N ASP A 809 -16.26 13.85 -17.10
CA ASP A 809 -17.57 13.28 -16.75
C ASP A 809 -17.77 13.12 -15.23
N LEU A 810 -16.70 12.95 -14.45
CA LEU A 810 -16.79 12.62 -13.02
C LEU A 810 -17.17 13.79 -12.09
N PHE A 811 -17.01 15.03 -12.55
CA PHE A 811 -17.36 16.23 -11.78
C PHE A 811 -18.55 17.01 -12.36
N ALA A 812 -19.05 16.61 -13.54
CA ALA A 812 -20.20 17.23 -14.17
C ALA A 812 -21.54 16.73 -13.61
N GLU A 813 -21.63 15.47 -13.17
CA GLU A 813 -22.91 14.83 -12.79
C GLU A 813 -23.52 15.27 -11.45
N VAL A 814 -22.91 16.19 -10.71
CA VAL A 814 -23.54 16.78 -9.50
C VAL A 814 -24.29 18.08 -9.81
N ALA A 815 -24.32 18.52 -11.07
CA ALA A 815 -25.13 19.66 -11.50
C ALA A 815 -26.55 19.24 -11.91
N HIS A 816 -27.47 19.39 -10.94
CA HIS A 816 -28.94 19.44 -11.06
C HIS A 816 -29.76 18.13 -11.20
N PRO A 817 -30.74 18.00 -10.29
CA PRO A 817 -32.12 17.83 -10.72
C PRO A 817 -33.00 18.96 -10.15
N GLY A 818 -33.69 19.68 -11.02
CA GLY A 818 -34.86 20.50 -10.64
C GLY A 818 -34.61 21.99 -10.39
N SER A 819 -34.49 22.77 -11.47
CA SER A 819 -35.14 24.08 -11.49
C SER A 819 -36.03 24.15 -12.74
N SER A 820 -37.32 23.92 -12.53
CA SER A 820 -38.34 24.29 -13.51
C SER A 820 -38.45 25.81 -13.52
N PRO A 821 -38.37 26.48 -14.67
CA PRO A 821 -38.55 27.93 -14.74
C PRO A 821 -40.04 28.22 -14.62
N ARG A 822 -40.48 28.74 -13.46
CA ARG A 822 -41.78 29.40 -13.38
C ARG A 822 -41.62 30.84 -13.88
N ARG A 823 -42.48 31.15 -14.85
CA ARG A 823 -42.78 32.48 -15.38
C ARG A 823 -43.22 33.44 -14.29
#